data_AF-A0A3E1DW79-F1
#
_entry.id   AF-A0A3E1DW79-F1
#
_cell.length_a   1.000
_cell.length_b   1.000
_cell.length_c   1.000
_cell.angle_alpha   90.00
_cell.angle_beta   90.00
_cell.angle_gamma   90.00
#
_symmetry.space_group_name_H-M   'P 1'
#
loop_
_entity.id
_entity.type
_entity.pdbx_description
1 polymer ?
#
loop_
_entity_poly.entity_id
_entity_poly.type
_entity_poly.pdbx_seq_one_letter_code
_entity_poly.pdbx_strand_id
1 'polypeptide(L)'
;MVVAGGGHEYQKDANDVAGSYAGHTTPGSDAYPIVTTGADGKPVLIVTTDTEFSYLGRLVVDFDSNGELILSTLDNAINGAYSSDEATLQAAYGTSSSANTIIAASTIGAQVKTITDALNGVITTKEGTIYGYTNVYLEGDRVFGRTQEVNLGNITADANIFKARSAFQTAGVSTGLGAIFSLKNGGGLRASVGAINASGAKVAPVAVPGIKPAGAVSLLDVENALRFDNKLMVFDTTPTGLLNILNYAAGLSSGPSQQSGGYPQVGNIRFSYDPARSAGQKVRNAALYDDNGNLVSVIVQDGAVVSGAPSTIRCVALNFTANGGDSYPIKYLNPPTNTTVNNETSNFRYVLANGNLSASVTRSLDFTASTTYTSLGLSASDILGEQKAFQDFVVARHGSTSTAYNQADTPASQDLRIQILSSSGRGSNDTVITPAYRFADTAFTATQNDTSVSISINRTYGANAGSVTIRTDNGTTSTVPPFTAAVAGTDYTDADGTVVNFAAGETTKTVSLTLSPKTGATVPNRRFSVVLTASADGVLGTPSTAEVQILAVDTVKPTLTITSPAANAAISDLSPYTIQGIAGDARGIDRVTVALNGAAAVEATLGSATVTTSVPWSIDVAPATDSNSIVVTAYDLSGNSTALTRSFTFTQRTLLTLARTAPSGIALDAAGTVALAASPASNASALTPATANADPRS
;
A
#
# COMPACT_ATOMS: atom_id res chain seq x y z
N MET A 1 2.87 51.49 24.40
CA MET A 1 2.22 50.23 24.82
C MET A 1 2.62 49.12 23.85
N VAL A 2 2.82 47.90 24.36
CA VAL A 2 3.08 46.69 23.58
C VAL A 2 1.97 45.68 23.87
N VAL A 3 1.23 45.29 22.85
CA VAL A 3 0.30 44.15 22.91
C VAL A 3 1.03 42.97 22.28
N ALA A 4 1.51 42.06 23.12
CA ALA A 4 2.40 40.98 22.73
C ALA A 4 1.62 39.68 22.42
N GLY A 5 2.35 38.71 21.87
CA GLY A 5 1.87 37.35 21.60
C GLY A 5 3.04 36.48 21.11
N GLY A 6 2.82 35.16 21.02
CA GLY A 6 3.81 34.20 20.52
C GLY A 6 4.68 33.52 21.58
N GLY A 7 4.71 34.01 22.82
CA GLY A 7 5.35 33.34 23.95
C GLY A 7 4.39 32.54 24.85
N HIS A 8 3.07 32.66 24.60
CA HIS A 8 2.00 31.96 25.31
C HIS A 8 1.97 32.24 26.83
N GLU A 9 2.52 33.36 27.27
CA GLU A 9 2.55 33.73 28.69
C GLU A 9 1.17 34.16 29.17
N TYR A 10 0.80 33.69 30.36
CA TYR A 10 -0.35 34.19 31.11
C TYR A 10 0.11 35.25 32.12
N GLN A 11 -0.19 36.52 31.83
CA GLN A 11 -0.11 37.60 32.80
C GLN A 11 -1.43 37.72 33.56
N LYS A 12 -1.35 38.06 34.85
CA LYS A 12 -2.53 38.28 35.69
C LYS A 12 -2.27 39.30 36.80
N ASP A 13 -3.32 39.84 37.36
CA ASP A 13 -3.24 40.60 38.61
C ASP A 13 -3.73 39.79 39.84
N ALA A 14 -3.97 40.49 40.95
CA ALA A 14 -4.37 39.86 42.21
C ALA A 14 -5.86 39.48 42.28
N ASN A 15 -6.70 40.04 41.41
CA ASN A 15 -8.15 39.84 41.38
C ASN A 15 -8.64 39.06 40.16
N ASP A 16 -7.76 38.79 39.20
CA ASP A 16 -7.99 37.85 38.12
C ASP A 16 -8.19 36.42 38.64
N VAL A 17 -9.29 35.79 38.20
CA VAL A 17 -9.60 34.39 38.48
C VAL A 17 -9.10 33.53 37.33
N ALA A 18 -8.17 32.61 37.63
CA ALA A 18 -7.66 31.68 36.62
C ALA A 18 -8.74 30.67 36.22
N GLY A 19 -8.92 30.49 34.91
CA GLY A 19 -9.74 29.41 34.36
C GLY A 19 -9.02 28.06 34.41
N SER A 20 -9.79 26.97 34.34
CA SER A 20 -9.27 25.61 34.28
C SER A 20 -9.31 25.09 32.84
N TYR A 21 -8.20 25.21 32.12
CA TYR A 21 -8.08 24.80 30.73
C TYR A 21 -7.08 23.64 30.60
N ALA A 22 -7.49 22.56 29.93
CA ALA A 22 -6.65 21.38 29.78
C ALA A 22 -5.41 21.68 28.93
N GLY A 23 -4.22 21.29 29.39
CA GLY A 23 -2.96 21.51 28.66
C GLY A 23 -2.35 22.90 28.85
N HIS A 24 -3.03 23.81 29.55
CA HIS A 24 -2.48 25.10 29.94
C HIS A 24 -1.73 24.97 31.27
N THR A 25 -0.54 25.57 31.36
CA THR A 25 0.22 25.61 32.61
C THR A 25 -0.45 26.51 33.63
N THR A 26 -0.13 26.31 34.92
CA THR A 26 -0.52 27.25 35.98
C THR A 26 -0.04 28.67 35.66
N PRO A 27 -0.75 29.71 36.16
CA PRO A 27 -0.43 31.10 35.87
C PRO A 27 1.05 31.48 35.98
N GLY A 28 1.54 32.27 35.02
CA GLY A 28 2.81 32.98 35.16
C GLY A 28 2.80 33.95 36.35
N SER A 29 3.99 34.34 36.82
CA SER A 29 4.14 35.30 37.93
C SER A 29 4.04 36.76 37.51
N ASP A 30 3.95 37.03 36.20
CA ASP A 30 4.02 38.38 35.68
C ASP A 30 2.69 39.11 35.83
N ALA A 31 2.78 40.37 36.28
CA ALA A 31 1.64 41.24 36.49
C ALA A 31 0.97 41.62 35.16
N TYR A 32 -0.36 41.71 35.16
CA TYR A 32 -1.12 42.34 34.07
C TYR A 32 -1.48 43.79 34.46
N PRO A 33 -1.05 44.83 33.71
CA PRO A 33 0.01 44.83 32.71
C PRO A 33 1.42 44.82 33.35
N ILE A 34 2.43 44.39 32.60
CA ILE A 34 3.83 44.65 32.96
C ILE A 34 4.11 46.14 32.74
N VAL A 35 4.50 46.84 33.81
CA VAL A 35 4.93 48.24 33.76
C VAL A 35 6.45 48.30 33.69
N THR A 36 6.98 48.92 32.63
CA THR A 36 8.42 49.11 32.44
C THR A 36 8.72 50.51 31.89
N THR A 37 9.98 50.82 31.62
CA THR A 37 10.44 52.12 31.11
C THR A 37 11.10 51.94 29.73
N GLY A 38 10.74 52.79 28.78
CA GLY A 38 11.36 52.85 27.46
C GLY A 38 12.77 53.45 27.50
N ALA A 39 13.52 53.29 26.40
CA ALA A 39 14.85 53.90 26.27
C ALA A 39 14.83 55.45 26.29
N ASP A 40 13.65 56.04 26.05
CA ASP A 40 13.36 57.47 26.16
C ASP A 40 12.98 57.91 27.58
N GLY A 41 13.00 56.99 28.55
CA GLY A 41 12.65 57.25 29.95
C GLY A 41 11.14 57.29 30.23
N LYS A 42 10.29 57.03 29.23
CA LYS A 42 8.82 57.08 29.39
C LYS A 42 8.24 55.74 29.84
N PRO A 43 7.12 55.72 30.57
CA PRO A 43 6.47 54.46 30.94
C PRO A 43 5.97 53.68 29.73
N VAL A 44 6.11 52.36 29.78
CA VAL A 44 5.65 51.41 28.77
C VAL A 44 4.89 50.29 29.46
N LEU A 45 3.69 49.99 28.95
CA LEU A 45 2.90 48.82 29.35
C LEU A 45 3.06 47.71 28.33
N ILE A 46 3.26 46.48 28.81
CA ILE A 46 3.31 45.26 28.01
C ILE A 46 2.21 44.33 28.50
N VAL A 47 1.31 43.93 27.61
CA VAL A 47 0.23 42.98 27.89
C VAL A 47 0.30 41.76 26.99
N THR A 48 0.00 40.61 27.54
CA THR A 48 -0.27 39.36 26.81
C THR A 48 -1.23 38.51 27.62
N THR A 49 -1.87 37.57 26.95
CA THR A 49 -2.69 36.52 27.57
C THR A 49 -2.26 35.17 27.03
N ASP A 50 -2.71 34.11 27.69
CA ASP A 50 -2.48 32.73 27.25
C ASP A 50 -3.09 32.46 25.85
N THR A 51 -2.76 31.30 25.28
CA THR A 51 -3.15 30.85 23.94
C THR A 51 -4.61 30.37 23.84
N GLU A 52 -5.03 29.99 22.64
CA GLU A 52 -6.31 29.30 22.36
C GLU A 52 -7.57 30.06 22.77
N PHE A 53 -7.46 31.39 22.92
CA PHE A 53 -8.53 32.25 23.40
C PHE A 53 -9.02 31.89 24.82
N SER A 54 -8.19 31.21 25.61
CA SER A 54 -8.51 30.83 26.99
C SER A 54 -8.74 32.05 27.89
N TYR A 55 -8.18 33.22 27.55
CA TYR A 55 -8.44 34.48 28.22
C TYR A 55 -8.63 35.64 27.23
N LEU A 56 -9.42 36.62 27.63
CA LEU A 56 -9.56 37.92 26.97
C LEU A 56 -8.82 38.98 27.80
N GLY A 57 -7.73 39.51 27.26
CA GLY A 57 -7.01 40.63 27.90
C GLY A 57 -7.76 41.94 27.74
N ARG A 58 -7.99 42.65 28.84
CA ARG A 58 -8.59 43.98 28.83
C ARG A 58 -7.65 44.97 29.49
N LEU A 59 -7.30 46.03 28.76
CA LEU A 59 -6.49 47.12 29.25
C LEU A 59 -7.15 48.47 28.91
N VAL A 60 -7.43 49.24 29.95
CA VAL A 60 -7.96 50.60 29.95
C VAL A 60 -6.88 51.49 30.55
N VAL A 61 -6.45 52.47 29.77
CA VAL A 61 -5.38 53.40 30.10
C VAL A 61 -5.78 54.81 29.66
N ASP A 62 -5.26 55.82 30.36
CA ASP A 62 -5.37 57.20 29.92
C ASP A 62 -4.01 57.74 29.47
N PHE A 63 -4.08 58.72 28.58
CA PHE A 63 -2.94 59.47 28.10
C PHE A 63 -3.09 60.95 28.43
N ASP A 64 -1.98 61.62 28.69
CA ASP A 64 -1.95 63.07 28.80
C ASP A 64 -2.08 63.76 27.43
N SER A 65 -2.06 65.09 27.41
CA SER A 65 -2.15 65.87 26.16
C SER A 65 -0.97 65.66 25.20
N ASN A 66 0.13 65.07 25.67
CA ASN A 66 1.32 64.76 24.88
C ASN A 66 1.32 63.30 24.37
N GLY A 67 0.28 62.52 24.69
CA GLY A 67 0.21 61.10 24.36
C GLY A 67 1.07 60.21 25.27
N GLU A 68 1.44 60.68 26.46
CA GLU A 68 2.18 59.92 27.47
C GLU A 68 1.23 59.19 28.42
N LEU A 69 1.57 57.96 28.80
CA LEU A 69 0.75 57.13 29.68
C LEU A 69 0.66 57.73 31.08
N ILE A 70 -0.56 57.82 31.61
CA ILE A 70 -0.80 58.22 33.00
C ILE A 70 -0.93 56.95 33.86
N LEU A 71 0.19 56.49 34.44
CA LEU A 71 0.20 55.22 35.20
C LEU A 71 -0.79 55.18 36.38
N SER A 72 -1.12 56.34 36.97
CA SER A 72 -2.05 56.42 38.10
C SER A 72 -3.51 56.13 37.71
N THR A 73 -3.84 56.04 36.41
CA THR A 73 -5.20 55.73 35.94
C THR A 73 -5.40 54.23 35.68
N LEU A 74 -4.36 53.41 35.88
CA LEU A 74 -4.51 51.97 35.83
C LEU A 74 -5.38 51.48 36.99
N ASP A 75 -6.43 50.76 36.66
CA ASP A 75 -7.36 50.17 37.62
C ASP A 75 -7.39 48.65 37.44
N ASN A 76 -6.91 47.90 38.43
CA ASN A 76 -6.91 46.44 38.39
C ASN A 76 -8.32 45.85 38.52
N ALA A 77 -9.33 46.59 38.97
CA ALA A 77 -10.71 46.12 38.91
C ALA A 77 -11.26 46.06 37.46
N ILE A 78 -10.62 46.76 36.52
CA ILE A 78 -11.01 46.88 35.11
C ILE A 78 -10.01 46.20 34.17
N ASN A 79 -8.73 46.31 34.49
CA ASN A 79 -7.63 45.78 33.70
C ASN A 79 -7.30 44.38 34.19
N GLY A 80 -7.14 43.43 33.27
CA GLY A 80 -6.85 42.05 33.66
C GLY A 80 -6.99 41.06 32.52
N ALA A 81 -6.66 39.81 32.81
CA ALA A 81 -6.88 38.67 31.92
C ALA A 81 -8.17 37.94 32.34
N TYR A 82 -9.25 38.20 31.62
CA TYR A 82 -10.56 37.63 31.91
C TYR A 82 -10.68 36.22 31.32
N SER A 83 -10.98 35.20 32.15
CA SER A 83 -11.13 33.82 31.67
C SER A 83 -12.30 33.68 30.70
N SER A 84 -12.10 32.96 29.60
CA SER A 84 -13.17 32.60 28.67
C SER A 84 -14.00 31.43 29.21
N ASP A 85 -14.77 31.66 30.28
CA ASP A 85 -15.64 30.65 30.90
C ASP A 85 -17.06 31.18 31.20
N GLU A 86 -17.94 30.28 31.65
CA GLU A 86 -19.33 30.63 31.95
C GLU A 86 -19.46 31.63 33.11
N ALA A 87 -18.59 31.55 34.12
CA ALA A 87 -18.66 32.43 35.28
C ALA A 87 -18.27 33.87 34.92
N THR A 88 -17.23 34.05 34.11
CA THR A 88 -16.83 35.35 33.57
C THR A 88 -17.92 35.93 32.67
N LEU A 89 -18.58 35.11 31.85
CA LEU A 89 -19.70 35.56 31.02
C LEU A 89 -20.92 35.96 31.87
N GLN A 90 -21.25 35.20 32.91
CA GLN A 90 -22.29 35.50 33.88
C GLN A 90 -22.04 36.84 34.59
N ALA A 91 -20.80 37.06 35.06
CA ALA A 91 -20.38 38.31 35.68
C ALA A 91 -20.48 39.49 34.71
N ALA A 92 -20.02 39.34 33.46
CA ALA A 92 -20.06 40.38 32.45
C ALA A 92 -21.50 40.83 32.10
N TYR A 93 -22.47 39.91 32.15
CA TYR A 93 -23.88 40.18 31.84
C TYR A 93 -24.76 40.39 33.09
N GLY A 94 -24.19 40.31 34.30
CA GLY A 94 -24.92 40.47 35.56
C GLY A 94 -26.04 39.44 35.75
N THR A 95 -25.81 38.17 35.38
CA THR A 95 -26.83 37.12 35.36
C THR A 95 -26.27 35.79 35.88
N SER A 96 -27.15 34.89 36.34
CA SER A 96 -26.83 33.50 36.67
C SER A 96 -27.27 32.51 35.59
N SER A 97 -27.67 33.02 34.42
CA SER A 97 -28.03 32.20 33.26
C SER A 97 -26.80 31.44 32.75
N SER A 98 -27.01 30.23 32.22
CA SER A 98 -25.91 29.49 31.57
C SER A 98 -25.36 30.24 30.37
N ALA A 99 -24.13 29.94 29.98
CA ALA A 99 -23.47 30.58 28.85
C ALA A 99 -24.28 30.42 27.56
N ASN A 100 -24.87 29.24 27.34
CA ASN A 100 -25.74 28.99 26.20
C ASN A 100 -26.94 29.94 26.14
N THR A 101 -27.56 30.24 27.29
CA THR A 101 -28.69 31.18 27.37
C THR A 101 -28.23 32.61 27.10
N ILE A 102 -27.09 33.02 27.67
CA ILE A 102 -26.51 34.36 27.45
C ILE A 102 -26.16 34.55 25.95
N ILE A 103 -25.51 33.55 25.35
CA ILE A 103 -25.12 33.55 23.93
C ILE A 103 -26.36 33.62 23.05
N ALA A 104 -27.40 32.82 23.33
CA ALA A 104 -28.63 32.80 22.54
C ALA A 104 -29.41 34.12 22.64
N ALA A 105 -29.35 34.83 23.77
CA ALA A 105 -29.98 36.13 23.95
C ALA A 105 -29.20 37.28 23.28
N SER A 106 -27.92 37.09 22.99
CA SER A 106 -27.05 38.08 22.31
C SER A 106 -27.13 37.94 20.79
N THR A 107 -27.42 39.02 20.06
CA THR A 107 -27.44 38.98 18.59
C THR A 107 -26.09 38.54 18.00
N ILE A 108 -24.99 39.06 18.53
CA ILE A 108 -23.63 38.71 18.08
C ILE A 108 -23.27 37.29 18.53
N GLY A 109 -23.56 36.95 19.80
CA GLY A 109 -23.30 35.62 20.34
C GLY A 109 -24.01 34.52 19.55
N ALA A 110 -25.30 34.71 19.25
CA ALA A 110 -26.09 33.76 18.46
C ALA A 110 -25.56 33.61 17.03
N GLN A 111 -25.08 34.70 16.40
CA GLN A 111 -24.46 34.64 15.07
C GLN A 111 -23.15 33.87 15.08
N VAL A 112 -22.26 34.16 16.04
CA VAL A 112 -21.01 33.41 16.22
C VAL A 112 -21.31 31.93 16.47
N LYS A 113 -22.24 31.62 17.38
CA LYS A 113 -22.64 30.24 17.68
C LYS A 113 -23.17 29.51 16.45
N THR A 114 -24.00 30.18 15.64
CA THR A 114 -24.53 29.60 14.39
C THR A 114 -23.41 29.19 13.44
N ILE A 115 -22.39 30.04 13.29
CA ILE A 115 -21.23 29.76 12.43
C ILE A 115 -20.40 28.62 13.02
N THR A 116 -20.10 28.64 14.32
CA THR A 116 -19.28 27.60 14.97
C THR A 116 -19.98 26.25 14.98
N ASP A 117 -21.30 26.21 15.21
CA ASP A 117 -22.09 24.97 15.15
C ASP A 117 -22.08 24.38 13.74
N ALA A 118 -22.24 25.21 12.70
CA ALA A 118 -22.18 24.77 11.31
C ALA A 118 -20.78 24.21 10.95
N LEU A 119 -19.71 24.89 11.36
CA LEU A 119 -18.33 24.42 11.17
C LEU A 119 -18.09 23.10 11.93
N ASN A 120 -18.56 23.00 13.18
CA ASN A 120 -18.43 21.79 13.99
C ASN A 120 -19.19 20.61 13.38
N GLY A 121 -20.36 20.85 12.76
CA GLY A 121 -21.11 19.82 12.02
C GLY A 121 -20.32 19.27 10.82
N VAL A 122 -19.67 20.14 10.05
CA VAL A 122 -18.79 19.73 8.93
C VAL A 122 -17.58 18.95 9.45
N ILE A 123 -16.90 19.43 10.50
CA ILE A 123 -15.75 18.77 11.12
C ILE A 123 -16.15 17.38 11.62
N THR A 124 -17.24 17.28 12.39
CA THR A 124 -17.75 16.01 12.94
C THR A 124 -18.07 15.02 11.84
N THR A 125 -18.71 15.46 10.74
CA THR A 125 -19.03 14.59 9.61
C THR A 125 -17.77 14.04 8.93
N LYS A 126 -16.79 14.91 8.67
CA LYS A 126 -15.52 14.51 8.05
C LYS A 126 -14.70 13.62 8.98
N GLU A 127 -14.69 13.93 10.27
CA GLU A 127 -13.95 13.18 11.28
C GLU A 127 -14.55 11.79 11.53
N GLY A 128 -15.87 11.65 11.44
CA GLY A 128 -16.57 10.37 11.55
C GLY A 128 -16.58 9.51 10.28
N THR A 129 -16.14 10.05 9.14
CA THR A 129 -16.06 9.30 7.88
C THR A 129 -14.72 8.55 7.82
N ILE A 130 -14.72 7.25 8.15
CA ILE A 130 -13.50 6.45 8.31
C ILE A 130 -13.15 5.67 7.03
N TYR A 131 -11.88 5.71 6.61
CA TYR A 131 -11.37 4.96 5.47
C TYR A 131 -10.52 3.74 5.86
N GLY A 132 -9.92 3.74 7.05
CA GLY A 132 -9.18 2.60 7.58
C GLY A 132 -8.35 2.99 8.79
N TYR A 133 -7.26 2.25 9.05
CA TYR A 133 -6.54 2.31 10.32
C TYR A 133 -5.02 2.33 10.14
N THR A 134 -4.33 2.99 11.07
CA THR A 134 -2.88 2.98 11.25
C THR A 134 -2.54 2.75 12.71
N ASN A 135 -1.53 1.92 12.98
CA ASN A 135 -0.96 1.69 14.30
C ASN A 135 0.18 2.66 14.64
N VAL A 136 0.55 3.52 13.68
CA VAL A 136 1.69 4.42 13.77
C VAL A 136 1.30 5.84 13.37
N TYR A 137 2.08 6.82 13.82
CA TYR A 137 2.03 8.19 13.32
C TYR A 137 2.51 8.23 11.86
N LEU A 138 1.76 8.89 10.98
CA LEU A 138 2.16 9.10 9.59
C LEU A 138 2.76 10.50 9.45
N GLU A 139 4.07 10.55 9.22
CA GLU A 139 4.86 11.77 9.21
C GLU A 139 4.65 12.59 7.92
N GLY A 140 4.08 13.78 8.07
CA GLY A 140 3.82 14.73 6.99
C GLY A 140 4.40 16.13 7.25
N ASP A 141 5.20 16.31 8.30
CA ASP A 141 5.83 17.60 8.61
C ASP A 141 6.88 17.96 7.55
N ARG A 142 6.90 19.25 7.20
CA ARG A 142 7.80 19.81 6.19
C ARG A 142 9.28 19.62 6.52
N VAL A 143 9.67 19.56 7.79
CA VAL A 143 11.06 19.42 8.22
C VAL A 143 11.63 18.08 7.78
N PHE A 144 10.78 17.04 7.75
CA PHE A 144 11.16 15.68 7.36
C PHE A 144 10.79 15.38 5.90
N GLY A 145 9.53 15.55 5.51
CA GLY A 145 9.04 15.18 4.18
C GLY A 145 9.66 15.97 3.02
N ARG A 146 10.43 17.02 3.31
CA ARG A 146 11.18 17.84 2.34
C ARG A 146 12.69 17.62 2.37
N THR A 147 13.17 16.65 3.14
CA THR A 147 14.61 16.43 3.38
C THR A 147 14.99 14.95 3.43
N GLN A 148 14.04 14.05 3.72
CA GLN A 148 14.25 12.61 3.83
C GLN A 148 12.98 11.82 3.44
N GLU A 149 13.10 10.49 3.41
CA GLU A 149 11.93 9.60 3.27
C GLU A 149 11.00 9.80 4.48
N VAL A 150 9.68 9.75 4.24
CA VAL A 150 8.71 9.70 5.33
C VAL A 150 7.62 8.67 5.03
N ASN A 151 7.11 8.01 6.07
CA ASN A 151 6.14 6.92 5.90
C ASN A 151 4.80 7.37 5.27
N LEU A 152 4.33 8.61 5.50
CA LEU A 152 3.16 9.17 4.79
C LEU A 152 3.43 9.34 3.29
N GLY A 153 4.66 9.75 2.94
CA GLY A 153 5.12 9.83 1.57
C GLY A 153 5.09 8.47 0.88
N ASN A 154 5.59 7.44 1.58
CA ASN A 154 5.59 6.06 1.11
C ASN A 154 4.17 5.52 0.85
N ILE A 155 3.29 5.56 1.85
CA ILE A 155 1.95 4.97 1.74
C ILE A 155 1.08 5.69 0.70
N THR A 156 1.24 7.00 0.55
CA THR A 156 0.49 7.76 -0.47
C THR A 156 1.08 7.59 -1.88
N ALA A 157 2.38 7.34 -2.00
CA ALA A 157 2.99 6.93 -3.27
C ALA A 157 2.52 5.53 -3.69
N ASP A 158 2.38 4.60 -2.73
CA ASP A 158 1.83 3.26 -2.96
C ASP A 158 0.35 3.30 -3.36
N ALA A 159 -0.43 4.21 -2.77
CA ALA A 159 -1.82 4.45 -3.18
C ALA A 159 -1.94 4.91 -4.64
N ASN A 160 -1.02 5.76 -5.11
CA ASN A 160 -0.96 6.15 -6.52
C ASN A 160 -0.69 4.94 -7.42
N ILE A 161 0.22 4.06 -7.02
CA ILE A 161 0.55 2.82 -7.76
C ILE A 161 -0.65 1.91 -7.83
N PHE A 162 -1.34 1.72 -6.70
CA PHE A 162 -2.53 0.88 -6.62
C PHE A 162 -3.56 1.27 -7.67
N LYS A 163 -3.84 2.58 -7.80
CA LYS A 163 -4.79 3.09 -8.79
C LYS A 163 -4.27 3.09 -10.21
N ALA A 164 -3.00 3.44 -10.43
CA ALA A 164 -2.39 3.37 -11.76
C ALA A 164 -2.38 1.93 -12.29
N ARG A 165 -2.08 0.93 -11.45
CA ARG A 165 -2.09 -0.48 -11.83
C ARG A 165 -3.49 -0.94 -12.24
N SER A 166 -4.51 -0.64 -11.42
CA SER A 166 -5.89 -0.96 -11.78
C SER A 166 -6.28 -0.33 -13.12
N ALA A 167 -5.88 0.93 -13.35
CA ALA A 167 -6.18 1.61 -14.61
C ALA A 167 -5.48 1.01 -15.83
N PHE A 168 -4.20 0.62 -15.70
CA PHE A 168 -3.51 -0.12 -16.76
C PHE A 168 -4.19 -1.47 -17.06
N GLN A 169 -4.58 -2.20 -16.01
CA GLN A 169 -5.27 -3.48 -16.16
C GLN A 169 -6.62 -3.32 -16.89
N THR A 170 -7.45 -2.37 -16.47
CA THR A 170 -8.73 -2.06 -17.12
C THR A 170 -8.55 -1.62 -18.56
N ALA A 171 -7.48 -0.88 -18.87
CA ALA A 171 -7.15 -0.45 -20.22
C ALA A 171 -6.51 -1.55 -21.10
N GLY A 172 -6.29 -2.77 -20.57
CA GLY A 172 -5.61 -3.85 -21.29
C GLY A 172 -4.12 -3.59 -21.55
N VAL A 173 -3.51 -2.66 -20.80
CA VAL A 173 -2.10 -2.30 -20.91
C VAL A 173 -1.29 -3.15 -19.94
N SER A 174 -0.50 -4.08 -20.44
CA SER A 174 0.45 -4.83 -19.61
C SER A 174 1.42 -3.87 -18.92
N THR A 175 1.68 -4.03 -17.62
CA THR A 175 2.70 -3.24 -16.91
C THR A 175 4.13 -3.70 -17.22
N GLY A 176 4.30 -4.80 -17.98
CA GLY A 176 5.56 -5.31 -18.53
C GLY A 176 6.53 -5.90 -17.49
N LEU A 177 6.81 -5.16 -16.42
CA LEU A 177 7.86 -5.43 -15.43
C LEU A 177 7.30 -5.84 -14.05
N GLY A 178 6.00 -5.68 -13.82
CA GLY A 178 5.40 -5.86 -12.48
C GLY A 178 5.54 -4.66 -11.54
N ALA A 179 6.34 -3.65 -11.90
CA ALA A 179 6.54 -2.41 -11.14
C ALA A 179 6.07 -1.15 -11.91
N ILE A 180 5.56 -0.15 -11.17
CA ILE A 180 5.21 1.19 -11.66
C ILE A 180 5.88 2.18 -10.70
N PHE A 181 6.77 3.03 -11.19
CA PHE A 181 7.42 4.05 -10.36
C PHE A 181 6.41 5.14 -9.96
N SER A 182 6.27 5.42 -8.67
CA SER A 182 5.47 6.54 -8.19
C SER A 182 6.33 7.66 -7.66
N LEU A 183 6.04 8.89 -8.08
CA LEU A 183 6.68 10.11 -7.64
C LEU A 183 5.65 11.07 -7.05
N LYS A 184 5.93 11.56 -5.85
CA LYS A 184 5.22 12.67 -5.20
C LYS A 184 6.24 13.70 -4.73
N ASN A 185 5.87 14.97 -4.74
CA ASN A 185 6.68 16.03 -4.14
C ASN A 185 6.27 16.22 -2.66
N GLY A 186 7.24 16.36 -1.76
CA GLY A 186 7.02 16.48 -0.31
C GLY A 186 6.18 17.70 0.09
N GLY A 187 6.12 18.74 -0.75
CA GLY A 187 5.27 19.91 -0.60
C GLY A 187 3.78 19.61 -0.78
N GLY A 188 3.44 18.47 -1.38
CA GLY A 188 2.08 17.92 -1.43
C GLY A 188 1.62 17.32 -0.09
N LEU A 189 2.55 16.99 0.81
CA LEU A 189 2.24 16.57 2.19
C LEU A 189 2.06 17.83 3.06
N ARG A 190 0.86 18.00 3.61
CA ARG A 190 0.44 19.27 4.25
C ARG A 190 0.21 19.16 5.76
N ALA A 191 0.00 17.94 6.24
CA ALA A 191 -0.15 17.61 7.64
C ALA A 191 0.18 16.14 7.85
N SER A 192 0.66 15.82 9.04
CA SER A 192 0.78 14.45 9.52
C SER A 192 -0.59 13.87 9.89
N VAL A 193 -0.69 12.55 9.95
CA VAL A 193 -1.88 11.84 10.46
C VAL A 193 -1.52 11.13 11.76
N GLY A 194 -2.11 11.57 12.86
CA GLY A 194 -1.75 11.16 14.21
C GLY A 194 -1.74 12.34 15.18
N ALA A 195 -1.23 12.13 16.39
CA ALA A 195 -1.12 13.17 17.39
C ALA A 195 0.25 13.19 18.06
N ILE A 196 0.58 14.30 18.70
CA ILE A 196 1.65 14.39 19.69
C ILE A 196 0.98 14.32 21.06
N ASN A 197 1.36 13.34 21.88
CA ASN A 197 0.79 13.21 23.22
C ASN A 197 1.47 14.19 24.21
N ALA A 198 0.98 14.23 25.45
CA ALA A 198 1.49 15.12 26.49
C ALA A 198 2.99 14.93 26.83
N SER A 199 3.57 13.76 26.52
CA SER A 199 5.01 13.51 26.69
C SER A 199 5.85 13.92 25.47
N GLY A 200 5.25 14.54 24.45
CA GLY A 200 5.91 14.89 23.20
C GLY A 200 6.10 13.72 22.23
N ALA A 201 5.51 12.55 22.50
CA ALA A 201 5.65 11.38 21.64
C ALA A 201 4.64 11.40 20.49
N LYS A 202 5.11 11.05 19.29
CA LYS A 202 4.28 10.81 18.10
C LYS A 202 3.49 9.53 18.30
N VAL A 203 2.16 9.61 18.23
CA VAL A 203 1.25 8.48 18.38
C VAL A 203 0.28 8.39 17.21
N ALA A 204 -0.23 7.19 16.93
CA ALA A 204 -1.31 6.99 15.96
C ALA A 204 -2.53 7.88 16.28
N PRO A 205 -3.47 8.10 15.34
CA PRO A 205 -4.66 8.91 15.57
C PRO A 205 -5.36 8.54 16.88
N VAL A 206 -5.58 9.53 17.75
CA VAL A 206 -6.28 9.31 19.01
C VAL A 206 -7.77 9.21 18.77
N ALA A 207 -8.48 8.51 19.67
CA ALA A 207 -9.93 8.44 19.59
C ALA A 207 -10.55 9.83 19.85
N VAL A 208 -11.57 10.17 19.06
CA VAL A 208 -12.49 11.26 19.33
C VAL A 208 -13.79 10.62 19.84
N PRO A 209 -14.12 10.74 21.15
CA PRO A 209 -15.27 10.07 21.75
C PRO A 209 -16.57 10.30 20.96
N GLY A 210 -17.23 9.21 20.58
CA GLY A 210 -18.49 9.24 19.83
C GLY A 210 -18.36 9.56 18.34
N ILE A 211 -17.16 9.84 17.81
CA ILE A 211 -16.94 10.23 16.41
C ILE A 211 -15.94 9.31 15.71
N LYS A 212 -14.72 9.19 16.25
CA LYS A 212 -13.59 8.50 15.61
C LYS A 212 -12.92 7.53 16.59
N PRO A 213 -12.81 6.22 16.29
CA PRO A 213 -12.06 5.30 17.15
C PRO A 213 -10.55 5.53 17.05
N ALA A 214 -9.79 5.06 18.05
CA ALA A 214 -8.33 5.14 18.03
C ALA A 214 -7.74 4.40 16.81
N GLY A 215 -6.65 4.95 16.26
CA GLY A 215 -5.96 4.47 15.07
C GLY A 215 -6.68 4.74 13.75
N ALA A 216 -7.92 5.24 13.76
CA ALA A 216 -8.68 5.46 12.54
C ALA A 216 -8.19 6.68 11.74
N VAL A 217 -8.17 6.53 10.42
CA VAL A 217 -7.87 7.59 9.44
C VAL A 217 -9.20 8.09 8.87
N SER A 218 -9.55 9.33 9.17
CA SER A 218 -10.80 9.97 8.76
C SER A 218 -10.67 10.71 7.42
N LEU A 219 -11.81 11.15 6.85
CA LEU A 219 -11.82 12.09 5.72
C LEU A 219 -11.10 13.40 6.08
N LEU A 220 -11.27 13.89 7.31
CA LEU A 220 -10.59 15.09 7.78
C LEU A 220 -9.07 14.91 7.79
N ASP A 221 -8.57 13.76 8.24
CA ASP A 221 -7.15 13.41 8.20
C ASP A 221 -6.62 13.43 6.75
N VAL A 222 -7.33 12.77 5.83
CA VAL A 222 -6.95 12.70 4.41
C VAL A 222 -6.92 14.08 3.75
N GLU A 223 -7.98 14.87 3.91
CA GLU A 223 -8.07 16.20 3.34
C GLU A 223 -6.99 17.14 3.90
N ASN A 224 -6.71 17.04 5.20
CA ASN A 224 -5.67 17.86 5.83
C ASN A 224 -4.26 17.48 5.39
N ALA A 225 -4.00 16.18 5.19
CA ALA A 225 -2.71 15.68 4.73
C ALA A 225 -2.47 15.99 3.24
N LEU A 226 -3.50 15.86 2.40
CA LEU A 226 -3.42 15.93 0.93
C LEU A 226 -4.30 17.07 0.35
N ARG A 227 -4.18 18.29 0.90
CA ARG A 227 -5.12 19.41 0.69
C ARG A 227 -5.37 19.84 -0.75
N PHE A 228 -4.43 19.58 -1.65
CA PHE A 228 -4.55 20.02 -3.04
C PHE A 228 -5.41 19.09 -3.88
N ASP A 229 -5.57 17.83 -3.45
CA ASP A 229 -6.19 16.76 -4.24
C ASP A 229 -5.69 16.76 -5.71
N ASN A 230 -4.37 16.82 -5.89
CA ASN A 230 -3.80 16.82 -7.23
C ASN A 230 -4.22 15.55 -7.96
N LYS A 231 -4.41 15.67 -9.28
CA LYS A 231 -4.93 14.59 -10.09
C LYS A 231 -3.83 13.60 -10.45
N LEU A 232 -4.16 12.32 -10.60
CA LEU A 232 -3.18 11.29 -10.95
C LEU A 232 -2.95 11.28 -12.47
N MET A 233 -1.67 11.27 -12.84
CA MET A 233 -1.22 11.16 -14.21
C MET A 233 -0.19 10.04 -14.33
N VAL A 234 -0.39 9.17 -15.32
CA VAL A 234 0.61 8.19 -15.73
C VAL A 234 1.38 8.67 -16.94
N PHE A 235 2.62 8.25 -17.07
CA PHE A 235 3.49 8.51 -18.22
C PHE A 235 4.56 7.43 -18.31
N ASP A 236 5.23 7.37 -19.46
CA ASP A 236 6.35 6.47 -19.70
C ASP A 236 7.67 7.26 -19.72
N THR A 237 8.74 6.70 -19.19
CA THR A 237 10.09 7.26 -19.26
C THR A 237 11.12 6.21 -19.69
N THR A 238 12.21 6.64 -20.34
CA THR A 238 13.40 5.80 -20.52
C THR A 238 14.21 5.71 -19.21
N PRO A 239 15.16 4.77 -19.07
CA PRO A 239 16.14 4.75 -17.97
C PRO A 239 16.92 6.06 -17.80
N THR A 240 17.34 6.68 -18.90
CA THR A 240 18.01 7.99 -18.90
C THR A 240 17.08 9.08 -18.36
N GLY A 241 15.82 9.09 -18.81
CA GLY A 241 14.81 10.01 -18.30
C GLY A 241 14.57 9.86 -16.79
N LEU A 242 14.51 8.62 -16.30
CA LEU A 242 14.39 8.35 -14.86
C LEU A 242 15.61 8.85 -14.09
N LEU A 243 16.84 8.58 -14.58
CA LEU A 243 18.07 9.09 -13.97
C LEU A 243 18.09 10.62 -13.90
N ASN A 244 17.62 11.31 -14.95
CA ASN A 244 17.52 12.77 -14.97
C ASN A 244 16.52 13.29 -13.93
N ILE A 245 15.34 12.67 -13.83
CA ILE A 245 14.31 13.00 -12.82
C ILE A 245 14.87 12.82 -11.41
N LEU A 246 15.51 11.68 -11.12
CA LEU A 246 16.06 11.39 -9.80
C LEU A 246 17.24 12.29 -9.44
N ASN A 247 18.13 12.59 -10.38
CA ASN A 247 19.23 13.53 -10.14
C ASN A 247 18.75 14.94 -9.84
N TYR A 248 17.70 15.39 -10.53
CA TYR A 248 17.06 16.66 -10.21
C TYR A 248 16.48 16.61 -8.79
N ALA A 249 15.69 15.58 -8.48
CA ALA A 249 15.04 15.42 -7.18
C ALA A 249 16.04 15.35 -6.02
N ALA A 250 17.14 14.61 -6.18
CA ALA A 250 18.26 14.52 -5.24
C ALA A 250 19.00 15.86 -5.01
N GLY A 251 18.84 16.83 -5.92
CA GLY A 251 19.43 18.16 -5.81
C GLY A 251 18.55 19.19 -5.10
N LEU A 252 17.28 18.87 -4.81
CA LEU A 252 16.30 19.84 -4.31
C LEU A 252 16.45 20.16 -2.82
N SER A 253 17.08 19.30 -2.03
CA SER A 253 17.23 19.52 -0.59
C SER A 253 18.57 19.02 -0.10
N SER A 254 19.20 19.77 0.80
CA SER A 254 20.48 19.42 1.42
C SER A 254 20.41 19.37 2.95
N GLY A 255 19.20 19.38 3.53
CA GLY A 255 18.96 19.21 4.96
C GLY A 255 17.86 20.11 5.55
N PRO A 256 17.62 20.02 6.88
CA PRO A 256 16.52 20.71 7.57
C PRO A 256 16.48 22.24 7.43
N SER A 257 17.62 22.88 7.17
CA SER A 257 17.74 24.34 6.98
C SER A 257 17.53 24.80 5.53
N GLN A 258 17.51 23.88 4.56
CA GLN A 258 17.31 24.16 3.14
C GLN A 258 16.31 23.17 2.56
N GLN A 259 15.03 23.41 2.88
CA GLN A 259 13.90 22.55 2.52
C GLN A 259 13.33 22.97 1.16
N SER A 260 13.04 21.99 0.30
CA SER A 260 12.29 22.20 -0.93
C SER A 260 11.00 21.40 -0.94
N GLY A 261 9.88 22.05 -1.28
CA GLY A 261 8.62 21.35 -1.53
C GLY A 261 8.73 20.29 -2.63
N GLY A 262 9.71 20.42 -3.52
CA GLY A 262 9.93 19.45 -4.59
C GLY A 262 10.63 18.15 -4.16
N TYR A 263 11.12 18.00 -2.92
CA TYR A 263 11.83 16.78 -2.50
C TYR A 263 10.99 15.51 -2.80
N PRO A 264 11.59 14.43 -3.33
CA PRO A 264 10.83 13.28 -3.78
C PRO A 264 10.33 12.42 -2.61
N GLN A 265 9.11 11.94 -2.71
CA GLN A 265 8.57 10.79 -1.99
C GLN A 265 8.20 9.74 -3.06
N VAL A 266 8.47 8.46 -2.81
CA VAL A 266 8.48 7.46 -3.88
C VAL A 266 7.85 6.12 -3.51
N GLY A 267 7.39 5.39 -4.54
CA GLY A 267 6.90 4.01 -4.44
C GLY A 267 7.42 3.15 -5.58
N ASN A 268 7.56 1.84 -5.31
CA ASN A 268 8.10 0.82 -6.23
C ASN A 268 9.45 1.18 -6.90
N ILE A 269 10.22 2.04 -6.23
CA ILE A 269 11.61 2.33 -6.55
C ILE A 269 12.37 2.47 -5.24
N ARG A 270 13.65 2.07 -5.27
CA ARG A 270 14.64 2.48 -4.29
C ARG A 270 15.76 3.20 -5.02
N PHE A 271 16.27 4.28 -4.45
CA PHE A 271 17.45 4.94 -4.99
C PHE A 271 18.32 5.53 -3.88
N SER A 272 19.60 5.71 -4.20
CA SER A 272 20.58 6.30 -3.32
C SER A 272 21.21 7.50 -4.00
N TYR A 273 21.62 8.48 -3.21
CA TYR A 273 22.34 9.62 -3.73
C TYR A 273 23.34 10.19 -2.73
N ASP A 274 24.35 10.85 -3.27
CA ASP A 274 25.36 11.58 -2.54
C ASP A 274 25.17 13.09 -2.75
N PRO A 275 24.65 13.82 -1.75
CA PRO A 275 24.42 15.26 -1.87
C PRO A 275 25.71 16.07 -2.08
N ALA A 276 26.89 15.54 -1.77
CA ALA A 276 28.17 16.24 -1.98
C ALA A 276 28.62 16.23 -3.45
N ARG A 277 28.04 15.38 -4.31
CA ARG A 277 28.36 15.35 -5.75
C ARG A 277 27.72 16.53 -6.49
N SER A 278 28.30 16.86 -7.65
CA SER A 278 27.80 17.88 -8.57
C SER A 278 26.35 17.63 -8.99
N ALA A 279 25.62 18.70 -9.31
CA ALA A 279 24.28 18.59 -9.88
C ALA A 279 24.28 17.68 -11.13
N GLY A 280 23.28 16.82 -11.27
CA GLY A 280 23.23 15.83 -12.35
C GLY A 280 24.03 14.54 -12.11
N GLN A 281 24.83 14.47 -11.03
CA GLN A 281 25.68 13.32 -10.70
C GLN A 281 25.48 12.82 -9.27
N LYS A 282 24.37 13.17 -8.63
CA LYS A 282 24.10 12.86 -7.22
C LYS A 282 23.65 11.42 -7.04
N VAL A 283 22.79 10.92 -7.91
CA VAL A 283 22.27 9.54 -7.82
C VAL A 283 23.39 8.54 -8.01
N ARG A 284 23.46 7.53 -7.14
CA ARG A 284 24.43 6.44 -7.23
C ARG A 284 23.76 5.17 -7.74
N ASN A 285 22.74 4.69 -7.06
CA ASN A 285 22.02 3.49 -7.47
C ASN A 285 20.52 3.79 -7.56
N ALA A 286 19.82 3.14 -8.49
CA ALA A 286 18.37 3.17 -8.58
C ALA A 286 17.84 1.85 -9.14
N ALA A 287 16.82 1.28 -8.49
CA ALA A 287 16.23 0.01 -8.87
C ALA A 287 14.72 0.00 -8.61
N LEU A 288 13.98 -0.66 -9.51
CA LEU A 288 12.54 -0.89 -9.39
C LEU A 288 12.28 -2.10 -8.50
N TYR A 289 11.24 -1.98 -7.68
CA TYR A 289 10.76 -3.01 -6.78
C TYR A 289 9.27 -3.24 -7.02
N ASP A 290 8.80 -4.48 -6.83
CA ASP A 290 7.37 -4.79 -6.83
C ASP A 290 6.71 -4.44 -5.47
N ASP A 291 5.39 -4.59 -5.40
CA ASP A 291 4.61 -4.33 -4.18
C ASP A 291 4.97 -5.25 -3.01
N ASN A 292 5.62 -6.38 -3.28
CA ASN A 292 6.07 -7.33 -2.26
C ASN A 292 7.50 -7.00 -1.79
N GLY A 293 8.13 -5.96 -2.35
CA GLY A 293 9.48 -5.57 -2.01
C GLY A 293 10.56 -6.41 -2.69
N ASN A 294 10.23 -7.15 -3.75
CA ASN A 294 11.20 -7.89 -4.57
C ASN A 294 11.86 -6.96 -5.58
N LEU A 295 13.17 -7.12 -5.78
CA LEU A 295 13.91 -6.43 -6.82
C LEU A 295 13.43 -6.90 -8.21
N VAL A 296 12.89 -5.97 -9.00
CA VAL A 296 12.38 -6.22 -10.36
C VAL A 296 13.45 -5.93 -11.41
N SER A 297 14.09 -4.76 -11.31
CA SER A 297 15.09 -4.34 -12.29
C SER A 297 16.00 -3.26 -11.73
N VAL A 298 17.30 -3.41 -11.95
CA VAL A 298 18.27 -2.34 -11.69
C VAL A 298 18.28 -1.40 -12.88
N ILE A 299 18.17 -0.09 -12.61
CA ILE A 299 18.14 0.95 -13.64
C ILE A 299 19.48 1.69 -13.70
N VAL A 300 19.99 2.09 -12.53
CA VAL A 300 21.20 2.90 -12.39
C VAL A 300 22.13 2.18 -11.43
N GLN A 301 23.39 2.03 -11.83
CA GLN A 301 24.47 1.62 -10.94
C GLN A 301 25.63 2.59 -11.05
N ASP A 302 26.18 2.99 -9.91
CA ASP A 302 27.33 3.91 -9.82
C ASP A 302 27.15 5.23 -10.58
N GLY A 303 25.91 5.70 -10.69
CA GLY A 303 25.53 6.94 -11.39
C GLY A 303 25.34 6.80 -12.90
N ALA A 304 25.44 5.59 -13.44
CA ALA A 304 25.22 5.29 -14.86
C ALA A 304 24.06 4.32 -15.08
N VAL A 305 23.33 4.48 -16.18
CA VAL A 305 22.30 3.51 -16.60
C VAL A 305 22.96 2.18 -16.94
N VAL A 306 22.42 1.07 -16.43
CA VAL A 306 22.93 -0.28 -16.72
C VAL A 306 22.43 -0.80 -18.08
N SER A 307 23.23 -1.62 -18.76
CA SER A 307 22.90 -2.14 -20.10
C SER A 307 21.64 -3.02 -20.15
N GLY A 308 21.27 -3.65 -19.03
CA GLY A 308 20.08 -4.49 -18.89
C GLY A 308 18.82 -3.74 -18.43
N ALA A 309 18.87 -2.41 -18.32
CA ALA A 309 17.70 -1.63 -17.91
C ALA A 309 16.58 -1.73 -18.97
N PRO A 310 15.30 -1.81 -18.56
CA PRO A 310 14.18 -1.88 -19.48
C PRO A 310 14.10 -0.62 -20.33
N SER A 311 13.76 -0.77 -21.61
CA SER A 311 13.63 0.37 -22.54
C SER A 311 12.51 1.35 -22.18
N THR A 312 11.54 0.92 -21.36
CA THR A 312 10.41 1.73 -20.93
C THR A 312 10.08 1.45 -19.48
N ILE A 313 9.94 2.52 -18.69
CA ILE A 313 9.56 2.50 -17.29
C ILE A 313 8.24 3.24 -17.16
N ARG A 314 7.23 2.57 -16.61
CA ARG A 314 5.91 3.17 -16.34
C ARG A 314 5.96 3.95 -15.05
N CYS A 315 5.39 5.15 -15.09
CA CYS A 315 5.38 6.08 -13.98
C CYS A 315 3.96 6.54 -13.65
N VAL A 316 3.73 6.86 -12.38
CA VAL A 316 2.59 7.64 -11.91
C VAL A 316 3.10 8.81 -11.09
N ALA A 317 2.56 9.99 -11.33
CA ALA A 317 2.85 11.18 -10.54
C ALA A 317 1.57 12.02 -10.37
N LEU A 318 1.67 13.03 -9.52
CA LEU A 318 0.66 14.09 -9.48
C LEU A 318 0.77 14.91 -10.76
N ASN A 319 -0.37 15.31 -11.34
CA ASN A 319 -0.43 16.09 -12.56
C ASN A 319 0.36 17.40 -12.43
N PHE A 320 0.38 18.02 -11.25
CA PHE A 320 1.25 19.16 -10.92
C PHE A 320 2.73 18.86 -11.19
N THR A 321 3.28 17.79 -10.62
CA THR A 321 4.68 17.39 -10.80
C THR A 321 4.94 16.97 -12.25
N ALA A 322 4.03 16.19 -12.85
CA ALA A 322 4.11 15.80 -14.26
C ALA A 322 4.07 17.02 -15.19
N ASN A 323 3.40 18.11 -14.79
CA ASN A 323 3.35 19.38 -15.54
C ASN A 323 4.68 20.15 -15.54
N GLY A 324 5.66 19.74 -14.73
CA GLY A 324 6.88 20.51 -14.45
C GLY A 324 6.76 21.39 -13.20
N GLY A 325 5.75 21.16 -12.35
CA GLY A 325 5.70 21.75 -11.01
C GLY A 325 6.97 21.43 -10.21
N ASP A 326 7.38 22.36 -9.33
CA ASP A 326 8.68 22.35 -8.64
C ASP A 326 9.88 22.18 -9.60
N SER A 327 9.73 22.59 -10.87
CA SER A 327 10.67 22.47 -11.99
C SER A 327 11.13 21.04 -12.31
N TYR A 328 10.34 20.03 -11.95
CA TYR A 328 10.65 18.64 -12.31
C TYR A 328 10.83 18.48 -13.82
N PRO A 329 11.91 17.81 -14.27
CA PRO A 329 12.19 17.67 -15.69
C PRO A 329 11.32 16.58 -16.34
N ILE A 330 10.03 16.46 -16.03
CA ILE A 330 9.15 15.42 -16.59
C ILE A 330 8.60 15.86 -17.94
N LYS A 331 7.93 17.01 -17.96
CA LYS A 331 7.37 17.63 -19.16
C LYS A 331 8.21 18.83 -19.65
N TYR A 332 9.18 19.29 -18.83
CA TYR A 332 9.85 20.60 -18.87
C TYR A 332 9.81 21.31 -20.24
N LEU A 333 9.14 22.45 -20.25
CA LEU A 333 9.03 23.38 -21.36
C LEU A 333 9.95 24.56 -21.05
N ASN A 334 10.81 24.99 -21.99
CA ASN A 334 11.67 26.15 -21.77
C ASN A 334 10.85 27.45 -21.95
N PRO A 335 10.62 28.28 -20.91
CA PRO A 335 10.05 29.60 -21.10
C PRO A 335 11.11 30.55 -21.70
N PRO A 336 10.78 31.44 -22.66
CA PRO A 336 9.45 31.80 -23.16
C PRO A 336 8.99 31.01 -24.41
N THR A 337 9.78 30.06 -24.92
CA THR A 337 9.52 29.42 -26.23
C THR A 337 8.61 28.19 -26.17
N ASN A 338 8.21 27.73 -24.97
CA ASN A 338 7.33 26.57 -24.76
C ASN A 338 7.76 25.31 -25.54
N THR A 339 9.06 25.17 -25.82
CA THR A 339 9.64 24.02 -26.51
C THR A 339 9.85 22.89 -25.50
N THR A 340 9.36 21.69 -25.81
CA THR A 340 9.59 20.49 -25.00
C THR A 340 11.08 20.19 -24.90
N VAL A 341 11.59 20.05 -23.67
CA VAL A 341 13.02 19.82 -23.41
C VAL A 341 13.32 18.41 -22.90
N ASN A 342 12.35 17.69 -22.33
CA ASN A 342 12.57 16.27 -22.01
C ASN A 342 11.97 15.35 -23.09
N ASN A 343 12.82 14.78 -23.93
CA ASN A 343 12.48 13.79 -24.95
C ASN A 343 12.45 12.34 -24.41
N GLU A 344 12.83 12.13 -23.16
CA GLU A 344 12.88 10.82 -22.51
C GLU A 344 11.54 10.40 -21.92
N THR A 345 10.53 11.27 -21.91
CA THR A 345 9.18 11.00 -21.39
C THR A 345 8.10 11.06 -22.47
N SER A 346 7.07 10.24 -22.33
CA SER A 346 5.97 10.16 -23.30
C SER A 346 4.68 9.60 -22.70
N ASN A 347 3.64 9.50 -23.53
CA ASN A 347 2.38 8.81 -23.21
C ASN A 347 1.70 9.29 -21.91
N PHE A 348 1.57 10.61 -21.74
CA PHE A 348 0.84 11.19 -20.61
C PHE A 348 -0.66 10.85 -20.69
N ARG A 349 -1.23 10.31 -19.61
CA ARG A 349 -2.66 9.97 -19.47
C ARG A 349 -3.14 10.30 -18.06
N TYR A 350 -4.34 10.82 -17.92
CA TYR A 350 -4.99 10.89 -16.61
C TYR A 350 -5.48 9.51 -16.18
N VAL A 351 -5.37 9.22 -14.89
CA VAL A 351 -6.11 8.12 -14.26
C VAL A 351 -7.52 8.61 -13.97
N LEU A 352 -8.54 7.90 -14.44
CA LEU A 352 -9.93 8.31 -14.34
C LEU A 352 -10.62 7.71 -13.12
N ALA A 353 -11.64 8.40 -12.62
CA ALA A 353 -12.44 7.96 -11.47
C ALA A 353 -13.19 6.63 -11.73
N ASN A 354 -13.49 6.33 -12.99
CA ASN A 354 -14.07 5.05 -13.41
C ASN A 354 -13.06 3.89 -13.47
N GLY A 355 -11.81 4.12 -13.08
CA GLY A 355 -10.75 3.12 -13.08
C GLY A 355 -10.11 2.86 -14.45
N ASN A 356 -10.35 3.70 -15.47
CA ASN A 356 -9.67 3.61 -16.77
C ASN A 356 -8.64 4.75 -16.96
N LEU A 357 -8.01 4.82 -18.14
CA LEU A 357 -7.11 5.90 -18.55
C LEU A 357 -7.81 6.83 -19.55
N SER A 358 -7.50 8.13 -19.50
CA SER A 358 -7.94 9.10 -20.53
C SER A 358 -7.35 8.75 -21.92
N ALA A 359 -7.64 9.53 -22.97
CA ALA A 359 -6.80 9.58 -24.16
C ALA A 359 -5.43 10.22 -23.87
N SER A 360 -4.46 10.09 -24.78
CA SER A 360 -3.12 10.71 -24.60
C SER A 360 -3.18 12.22 -24.59
N VAL A 361 -2.54 12.81 -23.59
CA VAL A 361 -2.45 14.26 -23.40
C VAL A 361 -1.18 14.76 -24.07
N THR A 362 -1.31 15.73 -24.96
CA THR A 362 -0.14 16.33 -25.61
C THR A 362 0.62 17.18 -24.60
N ARG A 363 1.94 17.01 -24.56
CA ARG A 363 2.86 17.71 -23.66
C ARG A 363 2.91 19.24 -23.79
N SER A 364 2.27 19.83 -24.79
CA SER A 364 2.15 21.31 -24.90
C SER A 364 1.02 21.88 -24.04
N LEU A 365 0.06 21.06 -23.62
CA LEU A 365 -1.10 21.46 -22.83
C LEU A 365 -0.75 21.52 -21.34
N ASP A 366 -1.29 22.47 -20.60
CA ASP A 366 -1.17 22.52 -19.14
C ASP A 366 -1.96 21.38 -18.49
N PHE A 367 -1.27 20.44 -17.83
CA PHE A 367 -1.90 19.25 -17.25
C PHE A 367 -2.78 19.55 -16.02
N THR A 368 -2.78 20.79 -15.53
CA THR A 368 -3.57 21.24 -14.38
C THR A 368 -4.79 22.07 -14.77
N ALA A 369 -4.85 22.54 -16.02
CA ALA A 369 -5.89 23.42 -16.50
C ALA A 369 -7.17 22.66 -16.88
N SER A 370 -8.32 23.22 -16.50
CA SER A 370 -9.64 22.67 -16.86
C SER A 370 -9.85 22.58 -18.38
N THR A 371 -9.27 23.50 -19.15
CA THR A 371 -9.30 23.50 -20.62
C THR A 371 -8.66 22.24 -21.22
N THR A 372 -7.62 21.70 -20.58
CA THR A 372 -7.00 20.44 -21.01
C THR A 372 -7.93 19.27 -20.78
N TYR A 373 -8.63 19.23 -19.64
CA TYR A 373 -9.62 18.19 -19.35
C TYR A 373 -10.76 18.23 -20.38
N THR A 374 -11.31 19.41 -20.63
CA THR A 374 -12.40 19.60 -21.60
C THR A 374 -11.99 19.23 -23.03
N SER A 375 -10.73 19.47 -23.42
CA SER A 375 -10.21 19.04 -24.74
C SER A 375 -10.23 17.52 -24.95
N LEU A 376 -10.29 16.74 -23.86
CA LEU A 376 -10.40 15.28 -23.85
C LEU A 376 -11.84 14.80 -23.61
N GLY A 377 -12.82 15.72 -23.53
CA GLY A 377 -14.20 15.40 -23.16
C GLY A 377 -14.39 15.06 -21.68
N LEU A 378 -13.51 15.56 -20.81
CA LEU A 378 -13.49 15.29 -19.37
C LEU A 378 -13.77 16.54 -18.55
N SER A 379 -14.33 16.33 -17.36
CA SER A 379 -14.43 17.28 -16.26
C SER A 379 -13.40 16.95 -15.17
N ALA A 380 -13.21 17.85 -14.20
CA ALA A 380 -12.30 17.61 -13.08
C ALA A 380 -12.73 16.41 -12.20
N SER A 381 -14.04 16.11 -12.13
CA SER A 381 -14.58 14.97 -11.38
C SER A 381 -14.39 13.64 -12.09
N ASP A 382 -14.18 13.64 -13.42
CA ASP A 382 -13.89 12.40 -14.16
C ASP A 382 -12.46 11.90 -13.91
N ILE A 383 -11.59 12.78 -13.42
CA ILE A 383 -10.18 12.51 -13.18
C ILE A 383 -9.96 12.19 -11.71
N LEU A 384 -9.26 11.09 -11.44
CA LEU A 384 -8.99 10.63 -10.09
C LEU A 384 -7.99 11.55 -9.36
N GLY A 385 -8.39 12.05 -8.19
CA GLY A 385 -7.53 12.78 -7.27
C GLY A 385 -6.77 11.88 -6.31
N GLU A 386 -5.65 12.39 -5.78
CA GLU A 386 -4.82 11.67 -4.82
C GLU A 386 -5.52 11.36 -3.49
N GLN A 387 -6.49 12.18 -3.07
CA GLN A 387 -7.27 11.87 -1.86
C GLN A 387 -8.09 10.61 -2.08
N LYS A 388 -8.82 10.50 -3.20
CA LYS A 388 -9.60 9.31 -3.52
C LYS A 388 -8.72 8.09 -3.74
N ALA A 389 -7.55 8.26 -4.35
CA ALA A 389 -6.58 7.18 -4.49
C ALA A 389 -6.12 6.65 -3.12
N PHE A 390 -5.79 7.54 -2.18
CA PHE A 390 -5.38 7.16 -0.82
C PHE A 390 -6.51 6.52 -0.03
N GLN A 391 -7.72 7.08 -0.08
CA GLN A 391 -8.92 6.52 0.55
C GLN A 391 -9.17 5.08 0.11
N ASP A 392 -9.18 4.83 -1.20
CA ASP A 392 -9.44 3.50 -1.74
C ASP A 392 -8.33 2.50 -1.42
N PHE A 393 -7.07 2.96 -1.40
CA PHE A 393 -5.94 2.14 -1.01
C PHE A 393 -6.02 1.72 0.46
N VAL A 394 -6.30 2.68 1.36
CA VAL A 394 -6.43 2.42 2.79
C VAL A 394 -7.62 1.51 3.06
N VAL A 395 -8.77 1.69 2.42
CA VAL A 395 -9.90 0.76 2.51
C VAL A 395 -9.49 -0.66 2.09
N ALA A 396 -8.76 -0.78 0.98
CA ALA A 396 -8.40 -2.08 0.41
C ALA A 396 -7.30 -2.82 1.19
N ARG A 397 -6.35 -2.11 1.81
CA ARG A 397 -5.15 -2.71 2.44
C ARG A 397 -5.13 -2.58 3.96
N HIS A 398 -5.83 -1.60 4.50
CA HIS A 398 -5.76 -1.18 5.90
C HIS A 398 -7.16 -0.86 6.48
N GLY A 399 -8.21 -1.48 5.94
CA GLY A 399 -9.60 -1.17 6.28
C GLY A 399 -10.06 -1.65 7.67
N SER A 400 -9.23 -2.41 8.38
CA SER A 400 -9.52 -2.91 9.74
C SER A 400 -8.35 -2.67 10.70
N THR A 401 -8.61 -2.73 12.00
CA THR A 401 -7.56 -2.67 13.04
C THR A 401 -6.54 -3.80 12.93
N SER A 402 -6.95 -4.99 12.46
CA SER A 402 -6.06 -6.13 12.24
C SER A 402 -5.15 -5.99 11.02
N THR A 403 -5.53 -5.14 10.06
CA THR A 403 -4.77 -4.85 8.83
C THR A 403 -4.17 -3.44 8.84
N ALA A 404 -4.26 -2.75 9.98
CA ALA A 404 -3.83 -1.37 10.13
C ALA A 404 -2.37 -1.19 9.69
N TYR A 405 -2.09 -0.08 9.01
CA TYR A 405 -0.73 0.24 8.58
C TYR A 405 0.22 0.28 9.78
N ASN A 406 1.35 -0.42 9.70
CA ASN A 406 2.22 -0.67 10.86
C ASN A 406 3.70 -0.33 10.63
N GLN A 407 4.04 0.33 9.52
CA GLN A 407 5.40 0.79 9.25
C GLN A 407 5.63 2.17 9.84
N ALA A 408 6.28 2.21 11.00
CA ALA A 408 6.66 3.46 11.65
C ALA A 408 7.63 4.26 10.78
N ASP A 409 7.58 5.58 10.91
CA ASP A 409 8.56 6.49 10.32
C ASP A 409 9.95 6.22 10.91
N THR A 410 10.99 6.35 10.09
CA THR A 410 12.38 6.08 10.48
C THR A 410 13.26 7.30 10.28
N PRO A 411 14.36 7.44 11.04
CA PRO A 411 15.37 8.44 10.74
C PRO A 411 16.01 8.19 9.36
N ALA A 412 16.54 9.23 8.70
CA ALA A 412 17.21 9.13 7.40
C ALA A 412 18.30 8.02 7.29
N SER A 413 18.94 7.67 8.41
CA SER A 413 19.93 6.59 8.48
C SER A 413 19.35 5.19 8.25
N GLN A 414 18.03 5.03 8.33
CA GLN A 414 17.30 3.76 8.20
C GLN A 414 16.32 3.71 7.01
N ASP A 415 16.05 4.83 6.33
CA ASP A 415 15.34 4.92 5.04
C ASP A 415 15.73 3.81 4.04
N LEU A 416 14.77 3.24 3.33
CA LEU A 416 15.04 2.13 2.41
C LEU A 416 14.75 2.47 0.97
N ARG A 417 13.77 3.36 0.71
CA ARG A 417 13.40 3.82 -0.64
C ARG A 417 14.26 4.99 -1.08
N ILE A 418 14.66 5.87 -0.16
CA ILE A 418 15.47 7.06 -0.46
C ILE A 418 16.69 7.09 0.44
N GLN A 419 17.85 6.66 -0.05
CA GLN A 419 19.06 6.53 0.77
C GLN A 419 20.04 7.68 0.53
N ILE A 420 20.29 8.47 1.57
CA ILE A 420 21.25 9.58 1.51
C ILE A 420 22.60 9.11 2.05
N LEU A 421 23.64 8.99 1.20
CA LEU A 421 24.88 8.27 1.55
C LEU A 421 25.86 9.05 2.43
N SER A 422 26.05 10.36 2.18
CA SER A 422 27.15 11.13 2.79
C SER A 422 26.74 12.03 3.97
N SER A 423 25.44 12.18 4.26
CA SER A 423 24.94 13.15 5.25
C SER A 423 24.12 12.55 6.41
N SER A 424 23.87 11.23 6.43
CA SER A 424 22.88 10.60 7.33
C SER A 424 23.48 9.72 8.44
N GLY A 425 24.80 9.63 8.57
CA GLY A 425 25.44 8.65 9.48
C GLY A 425 25.31 7.19 9.04
N ARG A 426 24.69 6.92 7.87
CA ARG A 426 24.57 5.60 7.23
C ARG A 426 25.91 5.05 6.72
N GLY A 427 26.91 5.90 6.52
CA GLY A 427 28.16 5.53 5.86
C GLY A 427 27.95 5.14 4.39
N SER A 428 28.91 4.43 3.80
CA SER A 428 28.84 3.93 2.41
C SER A 428 27.95 2.68 2.24
N ASN A 429 27.06 2.38 3.20
CA ASN A 429 26.19 1.21 3.16
C ASN A 429 24.95 1.48 2.31
N ASP A 430 25.11 1.34 0.99
CA ASP A 430 24.06 1.48 -0.01
C ASP A 430 23.36 0.13 -0.24
N THR A 431 22.09 0.02 0.16
CA THR A 431 21.31 -1.22 0.04
C THR A 431 20.27 -1.18 -1.09
N VAL A 432 20.33 -0.17 -1.96
CA VAL A 432 19.37 0.01 -3.07
C VAL A 432 19.35 -1.18 -4.00
N ILE A 433 20.52 -1.78 -4.26
CA ILE A 433 20.67 -2.97 -5.07
C ILE A 433 21.09 -4.11 -4.14
N THR A 434 20.10 -4.82 -3.60
CA THR A 434 20.34 -6.02 -2.81
C THR A 434 19.93 -7.25 -3.63
N PRO A 435 20.88 -8.07 -4.13
CA PRO A 435 20.55 -9.28 -4.85
C PRO A 435 19.86 -10.29 -3.92
N ALA A 436 18.93 -11.06 -4.46
CA ALA A 436 18.25 -12.14 -3.76
C ALA A 436 18.64 -13.48 -4.40
N TYR A 437 19.06 -14.44 -3.58
CA TYR A 437 19.42 -15.80 -3.97
C TYR A 437 18.28 -16.76 -3.67
N ARG A 438 17.84 -17.54 -4.66
CA ARG A 438 16.78 -18.55 -4.50
C ARG A 438 17.07 -19.78 -5.35
N PHE A 439 16.50 -20.92 -5.00
CA PHE A 439 16.48 -22.05 -5.92
C PHE A 439 15.62 -21.73 -7.14
N ALA A 440 16.00 -22.28 -8.30
CA ALA A 440 15.26 -22.14 -9.54
C ALA A 440 13.90 -22.87 -9.46
N ASP A 441 13.86 -23.98 -8.72
CA ASP A 441 12.70 -24.85 -8.55
C ASP A 441 12.51 -25.21 -7.08
N THR A 442 11.31 -25.64 -6.70
CA THR A 442 11.01 -26.15 -5.35
C THR A 442 11.46 -27.58 -5.15
N ALA A 443 11.73 -28.32 -6.23
CA ALA A 443 12.26 -29.67 -6.19
C ALA A 443 13.24 -29.93 -7.36
N PHE A 444 14.25 -30.75 -7.11
CA PHE A 444 15.19 -31.26 -8.12
C PHE A 444 15.21 -32.77 -8.08
N THR A 445 15.20 -33.42 -9.25
CA THR A 445 15.04 -34.86 -9.36
C THR A 445 16.28 -35.52 -9.95
N ALA A 446 16.67 -36.65 -9.39
CA ALA A 446 17.66 -37.56 -9.92
C ALA A 446 17.13 -39.00 -9.84
N THR A 447 17.68 -39.90 -10.65
CA THR A 447 17.41 -41.33 -10.54
C THR A 447 18.38 -41.99 -9.57
N GLN A 448 18.01 -43.13 -9.00
CA GLN A 448 18.85 -43.86 -8.05
C GLN A 448 20.20 -44.32 -8.63
N ASN A 449 20.32 -44.36 -9.96
CA ASN A 449 21.56 -44.70 -10.66
C ASN A 449 22.51 -43.51 -10.82
N ASP A 450 22.02 -42.28 -10.62
CA ASP A 450 22.83 -41.07 -10.82
C ASP A 450 23.80 -40.87 -9.67
N THR A 451 25.04 -40.51 -10.02
CA THR A 451 26.09 -40.16 -9.06
C THR A 451 26.00 -38.72 -8.58
N SER A 452 25.11 -37.92 -9.18
CA SER A 452 24.93 -36.51 -8.82
C SER A 452 23.57 -35.98 -9.23
N VAL A 453 23.10 -34.94 -8.54
CA VAL A 453 21.97 -34.10 -8.98
C VAL A 453 22.45 -32.68 -9.23
N SER A 454 21.95 -32.06 -10.30
CA SER A 454 22.20 -30.65 -10.60
C SER A 454 21.11 -29.79 -9.98
N ILE A 455 21.47 -28.95 -9.02
CA ILE A 455 20.58 -27.94 -8.45
C ILE A 455 20.92 -26.58 -9.06
N SER A 456 19.90 -25.80 -9.41
CA SER A 456 20.09 -24.47 -9.98
C SER A 456 19.67 -23.39 -8.98
N ILE A 457 20.54 -22.40 -8.80
CA ILE A 457 20.33 -21.25 -7.92
C ILE A 457 20.30 -20.00 -8.80
N ASN A 458 19.24 -19.21 -8.65
CA ASN A 458 19.07 -17.92 -9.32
C ASN A 458 19.40 -16.78 -8.37
N ARG A 459 20.04 -15.75 -8.91
CA ARG A 459 20.36 -14.48 -8.26
C ARG A 459 19.70 -13.36 -9.04
N THR A 460 18.90 -12.50 -8.39
CA THR A 460 18.12 -11.45 -9.06
C THR A 460 18.96 -10.37 -9.74
N TYR A 461 20.22 -10.18 -9.33
CA TYR A 461 21.14 -9.24 -9.95
C TYR A 461 22.58 -9.69 -9.75
N GLY A 462 23.42 -9.60 -10.77
CA GLY A 462 24.75 -10.22 -10.78
C GLY A 462 25.92 -9.30 -11.12
N ALA A 463 25.77 -7.97 -11.21
CA ALA A 463 26.83 -7.12 -11.78
C ALA A 463 28.19 -7.26 -11.07
N ASN A 464 28.19 -7.47 -9.75
CA ASN A 464 29.38 -7.79 -8.98
C ASN A 464 29.40 -9.28 -8.64
N ALA A 465 30.60 -9.84 -8.41
CA ALA A 465 30.73 -11.17 -7.85
C ALA A 465 29.99 -11.29 -6.50
N GLY A 466 29.51 -12.48 -6.18
CA GLY A 466 28.75 -12.72 -4.96
C GLY A 466 28.77 -14.19 -4.57
N SER A 467 28.24 -14.52 -3.40
CA SER A 467 28.18 -15.91 -2.98
C SER A 467 27.02 -16.20 -2.04
N VAL A 468 26.50 -17.42 -2.15
CA VAL A 468 25.50 -17.97 -1.23
C VAL A 468 26.01 -19.30 -0.67
N THR A 469 25.77 -19.55 0.61
CA THR A 469 26.09 -20.80 1.28
C THR A 469 24.88 -21.73 1.22
N ILE A 470 25.14 -23.00 0.92
CA ILE A 470 24.13 -24.05 0.97
C ILE A 470 24.39 -25.01 2.12
N ARG A 471 23.34 -25.68 2.57
CA ARG A 471 23.36 -26.83 3.47
C ARG A 471 22.40 -27.89 2.97
N THR A 472 22.70 -29.14 3.28
CA THR A 472 21.76 -30.26 3.12
C THR A 472 21.23 -30.75 4.45
N ASP A 473 19.92 -30.94 4.54
CA ASP A 473 19.25 -31.50 5.71
C ASP A 473 18.68 -32.87 5.36
N ASN A 474 18.88 -33.85 6.25
CA ASN A 474 18.34 -35.20 6.07
C ASN A 474 16.83 -35.16 5.82
N GLY A 475 16.35 -36.05 4.96
CA GLY A 475 14.95 -36.06 4.58
C GLY A 475 13.99 -36.55 5.65
N THR A 476 12.71 -36.51 5.29
CA THR A 476 11.63 -37.10 6.08
C THR A 476 10.95 -38.21 5.28
N THR A 477 10.42 -39.20 5.97
CA THR A 477 9.61 -40.24 5.34
C THR A 477 8.21 -39.70 5.01
N SER A 478 7.66 -40.11 3.88
CA SER A 478 6.28 -39.84 3.46
C SER A 478 5.63 -41.13 2.97
N THR A 479 4.33 -41.27 3.21
CA THR A 479 3.54 -42.40 2.72
C THR A 479 2.97 -42.15 1.33
N VAL A 480 2.46 -40.95 1.04
CA VAL A 480 1.91 -40.57 -0.27
C VAL A 480 2.33 -39.13 -0.62
N PRO A 481 3.17 -38.90 -1.64
CA PRO A 481 3.92 -39.93 -2.37
C PRO A 481 4.90 -40.69 -1.44
N PRO A 482 5.24 -41.96 -1.75
CA PRO A 482 6.07 -42.79 -0.90
C PRO A 482 7.53 -42.38 -1.01
N PHE A 483 8.08 -41.84 0.07
CA PHE A 483 9.49 -41.48 0.17
C PHE A 483 10.09 -41.98 1.47
N THR A 484 11.31 -42.49 1.42
CA THR A 484 12.13 -42.71 2.61
C THR A 484 13.07 -41.53 2.82
N ALA A 485 13.39 -41.18 4.06
CA ALA A 485 14.42 -40.19 4.35
C ALA A 485 15.78 -40.61 3.73
N ALA A 486 16.37 -39.77 2.89
CA ALA A 486 17.80 -39.88 2.54
C ALA A 486 18.63 -39.30 3.69
N VAL A 487 19.79 -39.92 3.94
CA VAL A 487 20.70 -39.53 5.01
C VAL A 487 22.09 -39.19 4.45
N ALA A 488 22.67 -38.11 4.94
CA ALA A 488 24.03 -37.70 4.60
C ALA A 488 25.06 -38.79 4.97
N GLY A 489 26.05 -39.00 4.10
CA GLY A 489 27.05 -40.06 4.22
C GLY A 489 26.58 -41.44 3.76
N THR A 490 25.27 -41.67 3.62
CA THR A 490 24.71 -42.95 3.14
C THR A 490 24.06 -42.87 1.77
N ASP A 491 23.33 -41.78 1.50
CA ASP A 491 22.58 -41.58 0.25
C ASP A 491 23.12 -40.40 -0.58
N TYR A 492 23.77 -39.45 0.09
CA TYR A 492 24.40 -38.28 -0.54
C TYR A 492 25.58 -37.80 0.32
N THR A 493 26.48 -37.00 -0.26
CA THR A 493 27.54 -36.32 0.51
C THR A 493 27.00 -35.02 1.08
N ASP A 494 27.21 -34.79 2.37
CA ASP A 494 26.78 -33.55 3.03
C ASP A 494 27.42 -32.34 2.35
N ALA A 495 26.60 -31.31 2.10
CA ALA A 495 27.02 -30.05 1.52
C ALA A 495 26.91 -28.89 2.53
N ASP A 496 26.75 -29.16 3.83
CA ASP A 496 26.75 -28.12 4.86
C ASP A 496 27.97 -27.17 4.76
N GLY A 497 27.69 -25.88 4.79
CA GLY A 497 28.69 -24.82 4.65
C GLY A 497 29.28 -24.64 3.25
N THR A 498 28.77 -25.33 2.22
CA THR A 498 29.31 -25.20 0.86
C THR A 498 29.01 -23.81 0.29
N VAL A 499 30.07 -23.07 -0.07
CA VAL A 499 29.96 -21.73 -0.65
C VAL A 499 29.86 -21.81 -2.18
N VAL A 500 28.78 -21.27 -2.72
CA VAL A 500 28.50 -21.19 -4.15
C VAL A 500 28.85 -19.79 -4.64
N ASN A 501 29.92 -19.69 -5.44
CA ASN A 501 30.42 -18.43 -5.97
C ASN A 501 29.77 -18.08 -7.32
N PHE A 502 29.28 -16.86 -7.43
CA PHE A 502 28.80 -16.23 -8.65
C PHE A 502 29.84 -15.24 -9.16
N ALA A 503 30.23 -15.37 -10.43
CA ALA A 503 31.05 -14.37 -11.10
C ALA A 503 30.25 -13.09 -11.36
N ALA A 504 30.97 -11.99 -11.65
CA ALA A 504 30.34 -10.77 -12.16
C ALA A 504 29.57 -11.07 -13.46
N GLY A 505 28.33 -10.60 -13.55
CA GLY A 505 27.37 -10.89 -14.61
C GLY A 505 26.60 -12.22 -14.45
N GLU A 506 26.98 -13.10 -13.53
CA GLU A 506 26.33 -14.42 -13.37
C GLU A 506 25.05 -14.30 -12.55
N THR A 507 23.90 -14.63 -13.15
CA THR A 507 22.57 -14.60 -12.50
C THR A 507 22.00 -15.99 -12.21
N THR A 508 22.63 -17.04 -12.73
CA THR A 508 22.23 -18.43 -12.49
C THR A 508 23.49 -19.27 -12.30
N LYS A 509 23.48 -20.12 -11.26
CA LYS A 509 24.56 -21.08 -11.00
C LYS A 509 23.97 -22.47 -10.86
N THR A 510 24.57 -23.44 -11.55
CA THR A 510 24.28 -24.85 -11.34
C THR A 510 25.34 -25.43 -10.40
N VAL A 511 24.89 -26.11 -9.35
CA VAL A 511 25.72 -26.81 -8.36
C VAL A 511 25.42 -28.29 -8.47
N SER A 512 26.47 -29.11 -8.49
CA SER A 512 26.32 -30.57 -8.52
C SER A 512 26.45 -31.11 -7.11
N LEU A 513 25.39 -31.72 -6.58
CA LEU A 513 25.46 -32.45 -5.31
C LEU A 513 25.80 -33.91 -5.59
N THR A 514 26.74 -34.48 -4.84
CA THR A 514 27.14 -35.88 -4.99
C THR A 514 26.13 -36.82 -4.32
N LEU A 515 25.66 -37.80 -5.08
CA LEU A 515 24.77 -38.85 -4.62
C LEU A 515 25.56 -40.17 -4.44
N SER A 516 25.04 -41.05 -3.59
CA SER A 516 25.54 -42.41 -3.39
C SER A 516 24.53 -43.40 -3.98
N PRO A 517 24.70 -43.82 -5.26
CA PRO A 517 23.78 -44.74 -5.92
C PRO A 517 23.54 -46.02 -5.13
N LYS A 518 22.32 -46.55 -5.21
CA LYS A 518 21.95 -47.83 -4.60
C LYS A 518 21.29 -48.71 -5.64
N THR A 519 21.73 -49.95 -5.75
CA THR A 519 21.19 -50.91 -6.72
C THR A 519 20.30 -51.94 -6.02
N GLY A 520 19.16 -52.26 -6.63
CA GLY A 520 18.27 -53.31 -6.15
C GLY A 520 16.80 -53.01 -6.46
N ALA A 521 16.01 -54.06 -6.72
CA ALA A 521 14.61 -53.92 -7.09
C ALA A 521 13.72 -53.32 -5.97
N THR A 522 14.17 -53.39 -4.72
CA THR A 522 13.45 -52.94 -3.51
C THR A 522 13.90 -51.56 -3.02
N VAL A 523 14.78 -50.89 -3.76
CA VAL A 523 15.19 -49.53 -3.41
C VAL A 523 13.98 -48.60 -3.49
N PRO A 524 13.61 -47.89 -2.39
CA PRO A 524 12.52 -46.92 -2.40
C PRO A 524 12.98 -45.58 -2.99
N ASN A 525 12.02 -44.74 -3.37
CA ASN A 525 12.29 -43.32 -3.58
C ASN A 525 12.82 -42.70 -2.28
N ARG A 526 13.77 -41.80 -2.41
CA ARG A 526 14.34 -41.07 -1.29
C ARG A 526 14.33 -39.59 -1.52
N ARG A 527 14.37 -38.84 -0.43
CA ARG A 527 14.43 -37.38 -0.50
C ARG A 527 15.27 -36.80 0.61
N PHE A 528 15.81 -35.63 0.38
CA PHE A 528 16.43 -34.76 1.38
C PHE A 528 16.16 -33.30 0.99
N SER A 529 16.53 -32.35 1.84
CA SER A 529 16.38 -30.92 1.53
C SER A 529 17.72 -30.27 1.30
N VAL A 530 17.76 -29.31 0.38
CA VAL A 530 18.85 -28.35 0.25
C VAL A 530 18.34 -26.97 0.62
N VAL A 531 19.12 -26.23 1.41
CA VAL A 531 18.73 -24.96 2.04
C VAL A 531 19.81 -23.93 1.74
N LEU A 532 19.41 -22.72 1.33
CA LEU A 532 20.28 -21.55 1.32
C LEU A 532 20.35 -21.01 2.75
N THR A 533 21.55 -20.84 3.30
CA THR A 533 21.73 -20.52 4.73
C THR A 533 22.29 -19.14 4.99
N ALA A 534 23.12 -18.62 4.09
CA ALA A 534 23.72 -17.30 4.21
C ALA A 534 24.09 -16.77 2.82
N SER A 535 24.20 -15.45 2.69
CA SER A 535 24.73 -14.79 1.49
C SER A 535 25.72 -13.70 1.92
N ALA A 536 26.77 -13.51 1.12
CA ALA A 536 27.83 -12.54 1.42
C ALA A 536 27.46 -11.10 1.00
N ASP A 537 26.58 -10.96 0.01
CA ASP A 537 26.36 -9.71 -0.72
C ASP A 537 24.88 -9.39 -0.98
N GLY A 538 23.97 -10.20 -0.45
CA GLY A 538 22.54 -10.12 -0.70
C GLY A 538 21.69 -10.82 0.35
N VAL A 539 20.42 -11.05 0.02
CA VAL A 539 19.44 -11.73 0.87
C VAL A 539 19.04 -13.09 0.31
N LEU A 540 18.40 -13.91 1.14
CA LEU A 540 17.79 -15.15 0.71
C LEU A 540 16.36 -14.87 0.19
N GLY A 541 16.09 -15.27 -1.04
CA GLY A 541 14.77 -15.18 -1.66
C GLY A 541 13.99 -16.49 -1.53
N THR A 542 12.74 -16.47 -1.98
CA THR A 542 11.86 -17.65 -1.96
C THR A 542 11.81 -18.30 -3.35
N PRO A 543 11.94 -19.64 -3.48
CA PRO A 543 12.22 -20.60 -2.41
C PRO A 543 13.69 -20.59 -1.97
N SER A 544 13.93 -20.51 -0.65
CA SER A 544 15.26 -20.66 -0.03
C SER A 544 15.55 -22.10 0.37
N THR A 545 14.58 -22.99 0.21
CA THR A 545 14.67 -24.43 0.46
C THR A 545 14.07 -25.15 -0.74
N ALA A 546 14.75 -26.19 -1.21
CA ALA A 546 14.25 -27.08 -2.25
C ALA A 546 14.39 -28.54 -1.81
N GLU A 547 13.48 -29.38 -2.26
CA GLU A 547 13.56 -30.83 -2.06
C GLU A 547 14.46 -31.45 -3.14
N VAL A 548 15.31 -32.40 -2.78
CA VAL A 548 15.98 -33.26 -3.76
C VAL A 548 15.34 -34.63 -3.69
N GLN A 549 14.81 -35.10 -4.80
CA GLN A 549 14.15 -36.39 -4.95
C GLN A 549 15.06 -37.35 -5.72
N ILE A 550 15.44 -38.46 -5.07
CA ILE A 550 16.18 -39.57 -5.67
C ILE A 550 15.16 -40.66 -5.95
N LEU A 551 14.74 -40.77 -7.21
CA LEU A 551 13.70 -41.68 -7.63
C LEU A 551 14.27 -43.06 -7.92
N ALA A 552 13.64 -44.08 -7.35
CA ALA A 552 13.96 -45.44 -7.69
C ALA A 552 13.44 -45.77 -9.08
N VAL A 553 14.20 -46.56 -9.85
CA VAL A 553 13.87 -46.92 -11.24
C VAL A 553 12.48 -47.54 -11.34
N ASP A 554 11.54 -46.86 -12.01
CA ASP A 554 10.19 -47.35 -12.27
C ASP A 554 9.88 -47.45 -13.76
N THR A 555 9.25 -48.55 -14.15
CA THR A 555 8.78 -48.79 -15.52
C THR A 555 7.29 -49.16 -15.57
N VAL A 556 6.65 -49.28 -14.41
CA VAL A 556 5.23 -49.60 -14.30
C VAL A 556 4.45 -48.30 -14.52
N LYS A 557 3.44 -48.36 -15.39
CA LYS A 557 2.58 -47.19 -15.62
C LYS A 557 1.58 -47.03 -14.48
N PRO A 558 1.21 -45.79 -14.12
CA PRO A 558 0.19 -45.56 -13.11
C PRO A 558 -1.16 -46.12 -13.55
N THR A 559 -1.96 -46.57 -12.60
CA THR A 559 -3.39 -46.86 -12.80
C THR A 559 -4.19 -45.56 -12.78
N LEU A 560 -5.28 -45.51 -13.53
CA LEU A 560 -6.15 -44.33 -13.62
C LEU A 560 -7.61 -44.77 -13.78
N THR A 561 -8.49 -44.09 -13.06
CA THR A 561 -9.94 -44.21 -13.16
C THR A 561 -10.59 -42.84 -13.17
N ILE A 562 -11.72 -42.72 -13.87
CA ILE A 562 -12.59 -41.54 -13.85
C ILE A 562 -13.89 -41.98 -13.20
N THR A 563 -14.16 -41.48 -11.99
CA THR A 563 -15.37 -41.82 -11.20
C THR A 563 -16.52 -40.90 -11.55
N SER A 564 -16.23 -39.64 -11.90
CA SER A 564 -17.21 -38.70 -12.44
C SER A 564 -16.60 -37.86 -13.58
N PRO A 565 -17.27 -37.76 -14.73
CA PRO A 565 -18.55 -38.37 -15.04
C PRO A 565 -18.44 -39.85 -15.41
N ALA A 566 -19.53 -40.59 -15.18
CA ALA A 566 -19.65 -41.95 -15.70
C ALA A 566 -19.65 -41.95 -17.25
N ALA A 567 -19.25 -43.07 -17.85
CA ALA A 567 -19.20 -43.20 -19.31
C ALA A 567 -20.58 -42.93 -19.94
N ASN A 568 -20.63 -41.99 -20.87
CA ASN A 568 -21.83 -41.56 -21.60
C ASN A 568 -22.94 -41.01 -20.69
N ALA A 569 -22.61 -40.49 -19.52
CA ALA A 569 -23.58 -39.89 -18.61
C ALA A 569 -24.26 -38.66 -19.24
N ALA A 570 -25.55 -38.47 -18.92
CA ALA A 570 -26.27 -37.23 -19.16
C ALA A 570 -26.32 -36.42 -17.86
N ILE A 571 -25.59 -35.31 -17.84
CA ILE A 571 -25.37 -34.49 -16.65
C ILE A 571 -26.24 -33.24 -16.76
N SER A 572 -26.93 -32.89 -15.68
CA SER A 572 -27.63 -31.60 -15.56
C SER A 572 -27.16 -30.92 -14.28
N ASP A 573 -26.27 -29.95 -14.40
CA ASP A 573 -25.60 -29.30 -13.26
C ASP A 573 -25.18 -27.85 -13.56
N LEU A 574 -24.72 -27.12 -12.55
CA LEU A 574 -24.10 -25.81 -12.70
C LEU A 574 -22.74 -25.93 -13.43
N SER A 575 -22.33 -24.85 -14.07
CA SER A 575 -20.97 -24.68 -14.59
C SER A 575 -20.24 -23.65 -13.71
N PRO A 576 -19.02 -23.94 -13.21
CA PRO A 576 -18.18 -25.09 -13.55
C PRO A 576 -18.66 -26.43 -12.92
N TYR A 577 -18.32 -27.53 -13.59
CA TYR A 577 -18.62 -28.90 -13.18
C TYR A 577 -17.34 -29.64 -12.78
N THR A 578 -17.39 -30.36 -11.65
CA THR A 578 -16.25 -31.11 -11.12
C THR A 578 -16.12 -32.49 -11.77
N ILE A 579 -14.99 -32.71 -12.44
CA ILE A 579 -14.53 -34.04 -12.88
C ILE A 579 -13.64 -34.61 -11.77
N GLN A 580 -13.77 -35.91 -11.50
CA GLN A 580 -12.96 -36.56 -10.46
C GLN A 580 -12.71 -38.03 -10.75
N GLY A 581 -11.70 -38.58 -10.08
CA GLY A 581 -11.30 -39.97 -10.20
C GLY A 581 -10.26 -40.39 -9.18
N ILE A 582 -9.65 -41.55 -9.44
CA ILE A 582 -8.57 -42.11 -8.63
C ILE A 582 -7.41 -42.48 -9.56
N ALA A 583 -6.20 -42.05 -9.21
CA ALA A 583 -4.95 -42.47 -9.82
C ALA A 583 -4.15 -43.27 -8.80
N GLY A 584 -3.33 -44.23 -9.24
CA GLY A 584 -2.64 -45.10 -8.32
C GLY A 584 -1.35 -45.65 -8.86
N ASP A 585 -0.27 -45.50 -8.11
CA ASP A 585 1.01 -46.08 -8.44
C ASP A 585 1.78 -46.48 -7.17
N ALA A 586 2.52 -47.59 -7.20
CA ALA A 586 3.23 -48.09 -6.04
C ALA A 586 4.38 -47.17 -5.59
N ARG A 587 4.97 -46.42 -6.54
CA ARG A 587 6.06 -45.46 -6.31
C ARG A 587 5.58 -44.01 -6.34
N GLY A 588 4.30 -43.78 -6.59
CA GLY A 588 3.64 -42.50 -6.35
C GLY A 588 3.25 -41.76 -7.63
N ILE A 589 2.17 -41.00 -7.50
CA ILE A 589 1.65 -40.14 -8.56
C ILE A 589 2.32 -38.78 -8.47
N ASP A 590 2.80 -38.27 -9.61
CA ASP A 590 3.30 -36.91 -9.78
C ASP A 590 2.13 -35.94 -9.98
N ARG A 591 1.38 -36.15 -11.07
CA ARG A 591 0.26 -35.28 -11.44
C ARG A 591 -0.79 -36.00 -12.27
N VAL A 592 -1.99 -35.42 -12.31
CA VAL A 592 -3.06 -35.79 -13.25
C VAL A 592 -3.41 -34.56 -14.08
N THR A 593 -3.61 -34.74 -15.38
CA THR A 593 -3.98 -33.65 -16.29
C THR A 593 -5.28 -33.99 -17.01
N VAL A 594 -6.08 -32.97 -17.34
CA VAL A 594 -7.37 -33.11 -18.04
C VAL A 594 -7.43 -32.12 -19.20
N ALA A 595 -7.70 -32.64 -20.40
CA ALA A 595 -8.01 -31.85 -21.58
C ALA A 595 -9.50 -32.02 -21.93
N LEU A 596 -10.25 -30.92 -21.96
CA LEU A 596 -11.67 -30.90 -22.33
C LEU A 596 -11.83 -30.46 -23.78
N ASN A 597 -12.56 -31.25 -24.58
CA ASN A 597 -12.92 -30.96 -25.97
C ASN A 597 -11.72 -30.56 -26.87
N GLY A 598 -10.55 -31.17 -26.64
CA GLY A 598 -9.33 -30.91 -27.40
C GLY A 598 -8.57 -29.64 -26.99
N ALA A 599 -8.98 -28.96 -25.92
CA ALA A 599 -8.21 -27.86 -25.33
C ALA A 599 -6.86 -28.33 -24.75
N ALA A 600 -5.99 -27.37 -24.43
CA ALA A 600 -4.75 -27.65 -23.72
C ALA A 600 -5.03 -28.37 -22.38
N ALA A 601 -4.20 -29.35 -22.04
CA ALA A 601 -4.34 -30.09 -20.80
C ALA A 601 -4.05 -29.19 -19.59
N VAL A 602 -4.91 -29.26 -18.58
CA VAL A 602 -4.77 -28.52 -17.32
C VAL A 602 -4.55 -29.52 -16.19
N GLU A 603 -3.69 -29.17 -15.24
CA GLU A 603 -3.40 -30.02 -14.07
C GLU A 603 -4.59 -30.06 -13.10
N ALA A 604 -4.95 -31.27 -12.67
CA ALA A 604 -5.98 -31.53 -11.69
C ALA A 604 -5.39 -31.54 -10.27
N THR A 605 -6.21 -31.20 -9.29
CA THR A 605 -5.83 -31.25 -7.88
C THR A 605 -5.79 -32.69 -7.40
N LEU A 606 -4.65 -33.14 -6.88
CA LEU A 606 -4.55 -34.39 -6.13
C LEU A 606 -5.09 -34.19 -4.71
N GLY A 607 -6.00 -35.06 -4.28
CA GLY A 607 -6.55 -35.05 -2.94
C GLY A 607 -5.72 -35.86 -1.94
N SER A 608 -6.01 -35.68 -0.65
CA SER A 608 -5.34 -36.41 0.42
C SER A 608 -5.56 -37.92 0.30
N ALA A 609 -4.49 -38.70 0.45
CA ALA A 609 -4.52 -40.15 0.42
C ALA A 609 -3.57 -40.76 1.46
N THR A 610 -3.91 -41.95 1.93
CA THR A 610 -3.06 -42.77 2.81
C THR A 610 -2.47 -43.98 2.08
N VAL A 611 -2.91 -44.23 0.85
CA VAL A 611 -2.51 -45.36 0.00
C VAL A 611 -2.07 -44.84 -1.36
N THR A 612 -0.85 -45.19 -1.77
CA THR A 612 -0.21 -44.69 -3.01
C THR A 612 -0.90 -45.14 -4.29
N THR A 613 -1.55 -46.30 -4.24
CA THR A 613 -2.33 -46.87 -5.34
C THR A 613 -3.78 -46.37 -5.40
N SER A 614 -4.15 -45.40 -4.57
CA SER A 614 -5.51 -44.86 -4.53
C SER A 614 -5.53 -43.38 -4.15
N VAL A 615 -4.89 -42.54 -4.98
CA VAL A 615 -4.85 -41.09 -4.84
C VAL A 615 -6.06 -40.47 -5.57
N PRO A 616 -7.00 -39.82 -4.84
CA PRO A 616 -8.11 -39.13 -5.48
C PRO A 616 -7.61 -37.90 -6.23
N TRP A 617 -8.29 -37.53 -7.31
CA TRP A 617 -8.01 -36.29 -8.04
C TRP A 617 -9.32 -35.64 -8.48
N SER A 618 -9.32 -34.32 -8.62
CA SER A 618 -10.45 -33.57 -9.14
C SER A 618 -10.05 -32.28 -9.86
N ILE A 619 -10.90 -31.82 -10.77
CA ILE A 619 -10.76 -30.53 -11.46
C ILE A 619 -12.13 -29.99 -11.83
N ASP A 620 -12.30 -28.68 -11.67
CA ASP A 620 -13.47 -27.96 -12.15
C ASP A 620 -13.26 -27.53 -13.60
N VAL A 621 -14.22 -27.84 -14.47
CA VAL A 621 -14.20 -27.47 -15.88
C VAL A 621 -15.49 -26.78 -16.28
N ALA A 622 -15.50 -26.12 -17.43
CA ALA A 622 -16.71 -25.56 -18.04
C ALA A 622 -17.09 -26.36 -19.29
N PRO A 623 -17.92 -27.42 -19.18
CA PRO A 623 -18.39 -28.18 -20.33
C PRO A 623 -19.26 -27.31 -21.25
N ALA A 624 -19.20 -27.57 -22.55
CA ALA A 624 -20.18 -27.03 -23.50
C ALA A 624 -21.55 -27.66 -23.25
N THR A 625 -22.63 -26.98 -23.62
CA THR A 625 -23.95 -27.64 -23.69
C THR A 625 -23.89 -28.79 -24.70
N ASP A 626 -24.61 -29.87 -24.43
CA ASP A 626 -24.60 -31.13 -25.19
C ASP A 626 -23.29 -31.93 -25.06
N SER A 627 -22.72 -32.40 -26.17
CA SER A 627 -21.66 -33.42 -26.15
C SER A 627 -20.31 -32.87 -25.73
N ASN A 628 -19.64 -33.57 -24.83
CA ASN A 628 -18.30 -33.26 -24.36
C ASN A 628 -17.43 -34.53 -24.34
N SER A 629 -16.13 -34.34 -24.53
CA SER A 629 -15.11 -35.39 -24.42
C SER A 629 -13.93 -34.88 -23.59
N ILE A 630 -13.45 -35.71 -22.66
CA ILE A 630 -12.27 -35.42 -21.84
C ILE A 630 -11.21 -36.48 -22.07
N VAL A 631 -9.95 -36.04 -22.09
CA VAL A 631 -8.77 -36.91 -22.02
C VAL A 631 -8.09 -36.64 -20.68
N VAL A 632 -8.03 -37.65 -19.83
CA VAL A 632 -7.38 -37.59 -18.52
C VAL A 632 -6.10 -38.40 -18.58
N THR A 633 -4.96 -37.82 -18.18
CA THR A 633 -3.66 -38.49 -18.15
C THR A 633 -3.05 -38.40 -16.77
N ALA A 634 -2.74 -39.54 -16.15
CA ALA A 634 -1.96 -39.63 -14.92
C ALA A 634 -0.50 -39.89 -15.24
N TYR A 635 0.39 -39.21 -14.52
CA TYR A 635 1.84 -39.38 -14.57
C TYR A 635 2.34 -39.84 -13.20
N ASP A 636 3.20 -40.85 -13.18
CA ASP A 636 3.95 -41.22 -11.98
C ASP A 636 5.19 -40.31 -11.81
N LEU A 637 5.89 -40.45 -10.69
CA LEU A 637 7.12 -39.69 -10.41
C LEU A 637 8.26 -39.97 -11.39
N SER A 638 8.29 -41.15 -12.03
CA SER A 638 9.32 -41.50 -13.02
C SER A 638 8.97 -41.06 -14.45
N GLY A 639 7.81 -40.42 -14.64
CA GLY A 639 7.33 -39.94 -15.93
C GLY A 639 6.56 -40.98 -16.76
N ASN A 640 6.28 -42.18 -16.23
CA ASN A 640 5.38 -43.11 -16.92
C ASN A 640 3.94 -42.60 -16.84
N SER A 641 3.15 -42.86 -17.88
CA SER A 641 1.80 -42.28 -17.97
C SER A 641 0.73 -43.24 -18.48
N THR A 642 -0.49 -43.07 -17.99
CA THR A 642 -1.71 -43.73 -18.48
C THR A 642 -2.76 -42.68 -18.80
N ALA A 643 -3.38 -42.78 -19.98
CA ALA A 643 -4.43 -41.88 -20.42
C ALA A 643 -5.77 -42.61 -20.61
N LEU A 644 -6.88 -41.95 -20.27
CA LEU A 644 -8.24 -42.40 -20.49
C LEU A 644 -9.06 -41.32 -21.19
N THR A 645 -9.96 -41.73 -22.08
CA THR A 645 -10.95 -40.83 -22.71
C THR A 645 -12.34 -41.12 -22.16
N ARG A 646 -13.12 -40.07 -21.92
CA ARG A 646 -14.50 -40.16 -21.41
C ARG A 646 -15.40 -39.17 -22.14
N SER A 647 -16.54 -39.65 -22.61
CA SER A 647 -17.57 -38.81 -23.23
C SER A 647 -18.80 -38.69 -22.32
N PHE A 648 -19.46 -37.53 -22.34
CA PHE A 648 -20.68 -37.26 -21.59
C PHE A 648 -21.49 -36.14 -22.28
N THR A 649 -22.76 -36.00 -21.92
CA THR A 649 -23.59 -34.87 -22.34
C THR A 649 -23.87 -33.94 -21.15
N PHE A 650 -23.94 -32.64 -21.38
CA PHE A 650 -24.10 -31.65 -20.31
C PHE A 650 -25.24 -30.66 -20.61
N THR A 651 -26.16 -30.52 -19.67
CA THR A 651 -27.23 -29.52 -19.67
C THR A 651 -26.97 -28.53 -18.54
N GLN A 652 -26.60 -27.30 -18.89
CA GLN A 652 -26.26 -26.27 -17.89
C GLN A 652 -27.50 -25.83 -17.10
N ARG A 653 -27.40 -25.90 -15.77
CA ARG A 653 -28.34 -25.26 -14.84
C ARG A 653 -27.91 -23.82 -14.60
N THR A 654 -28.89 -22.95 -14.37
CA THR A 654 -28.66 -21.55 -13.99
C THR A 654 -29.20 -21.33 -12.58
N LEU A 655 -28.41 -20.68 -11.73
CA LEU A 655 -28.88 -20.28 -10.40
C LEU A 655 -29.79 -19.05 -10.54
N LEU A 656 -30.99 -19.13 -9.94
CA LEU A 656 -31.89 -17.99 -9.86
C LEU A 656 -31.89 -17.45 -8.42
N THR A 657 -31.42 -16.21 -8.25
CA THR A 657 -31.44 -15.51 -6.97
C THR A 657 -32.62 -14.55 -6.91
N LEU A 658 -33.48 -14.68 -5.89
CA LEU A 658 -34.53 -13.70 -5.60
C LEU A 658 -34.09 -12.79 -4.46
N ALA A 659 -34.03 -11.49 -4.71
CA ALA A 659 -33.82 -10.48 -3.69
C ALA A 659 -35.17 -9.86 -3.31
N ARG A 660 -35.45 -9.77 -2.01
CA ARG A 660 -36.57 -8.99 -1.49
C ARG A 660 -36.03 -7.78 -0.74
N THR A 661 -36.52 -6.60 -1.07
CA THR A 661 -36.17 -5.34 -0.39
C THR A 661 -37.37 -4.90 0.45
N ALA A 662 -37.14 -4.60 1.73
CA ALA A 662 -38.14 -3.98 2.60
C ALA A 662 -37.85 -2.47 2.72
N PRO A 663 -38.86 -1.59 2.75
CA PRO A 663 -38.68 -0.16 3.05
C PRO A 663 -38.04 0.07 4.42
N SER A 664 -37.34 1.20 4.58
CA SER A 664 -36.69 1.57 5.85
C SER A 664 -37.70 1.61 6.99
N GLY A 665 -37.42 0.88 8.08
CA GLY A 665 -38.27 0.84 9.29
C GLY A 665 -39.20 -0.37 9.38
N ILE A 666 -39.24 -1.25 8.36
CA ILE A 666 -39.97 -2.53 8.43
C ILE A 666 -38.96 -3.68 8.52
N ALA A 667 -39.05 -4.47 9.58
CA ALA A 667 -38.26 -5.69 9.72
C ALA A 667 -38.69 -6.72 8.65
N LEU A 668 -37.71 -7.42 8.04
CA LEU A 668 -37.93 -8.34 6.91
C LEU A 668 -38.91 -9.48 7.25
N ASP A 669 -39.04 -9.83 8.51
CA ASP A 669 -39.95 -10.85 9.04
C ASP A 669 -41.44 -10.42 9.04
N ALA A 670 -41.74 -9.12 8.96
CA ALA A 670 -43.10 -8.60 8.92
C ALA A 670 -43.72 -8.50 7.50
N ALA A 671 -42.92 -8.75 6.44
CA ALA A 671 -43.32 -8.51 5.05
C ALA A 671 -44.10 -9.67 4.36
N GLY A 672 -44.67 -10.60 5.13
CA GLY A 672 -45.47 -11.72 4.61
C GLY A 672 -44.67 -12.83 3.90
N THR A 673 -45.36 -13.91 3.54
CA THR A 673 -44.81 -15.10 2.85
C THR A 673 -45.00 -14.97 1.34
N VAL A 674 -43.93 -15.11 0.55
CA VAL A 674 -44.01 -15.26 -0.90
C VAL A 674 -43.97 -16.75 -1.23
N ALA A 675 -45.07 -17.30 -1.74
CA ALA A 675 -45.10 -18.65 -2.28
C ALA A 675 -44.81 -18.61 -3.78
N LEU A 676 -43.80 -19.38 -4.22
CA LEU A 676 -43.52 -19.60 -5.63
C LEU A 676 -44.07 -20.97 -6.02
N ALA A 677 -44.96 -21.04 -7.00
CA ALA A 677 -45.32 -22.29 -7.66
C ALA A 677 -44.39 -22.45 -8.86
N ALA A 678 -43.53 -23.47 -8.85
CA ALA A 678 -42.66 -23.75 -9.99
C ALA A 678 -42.88 -25.19 -10.47
N SER A 679 -43.36 -25.32 -11.70
CA SER A 679 -43.01 -26.44 -12.59
C SER A 679 -42.65 -25.85 -13.96
N PRO A 680 -41.49 -25.17 -14.09
CA PRO A 680 -41.09 -24.55 -15.35
C PRO A 680 -40.69 -25.65 -16.34
N ALA A 681 -41.13 -25.54 -17.59
CA ALA A 681 -40.63 -26.38 -18.68
C ALA A 681 -39.13 -26.14 -18.92
N SER A 682 -38.43 -27.07 -19.56
CA SER A 682 -36.99 -27.00 -19.85
C SER A 682 -36.55 -25.76 -20.65
N ASN A 683 -37.49 -25.01 -21.22
CA ASN A 683 -37.28 -23.77 -21.99
C ASN A 683 -37.88 -22.51 -21.33
N ALA A 684 -38.26 -22.56 -20.05
CA ALA A 684 -38.84 -21.41 -19.37
C ALA A 684 -37.79 -20.30 -19.18
N SER A 685 -38.07 -19.11 -19.72
CA SER A 685 -37.20 -17.92 -19.62
C SER A 685 -37.65 -16.90 -18.57
N ALA A 686 -38.76 -17.14 -17.88
CA ALA A 686 -39.30 -16.27 -16.83
C ALA A 686 -40.10 -17.07 -15.78
N LEU A 687 -40.11 -16.60 -14.53
CA LEU A 687 -41.04 -17.07 -13.49
C LEU A 687 -42.38 -16.33 -13.62
N THR A 688 -43.48 -17.06 -13.60
CA THR A 688 -44.83 -16.48 -13.45
C THR A 688 -45.25 -16.51 -11.98
N PRO A 689 -45.82 -15.42 -11.42
CA PRO A 689 -46.40 -15.43 -10.08
C PRO A 689 -47.50 -16.50 -9.97
N ALA A 690 -47.58 -17.19 -8.84
CA ALA A 690 -48.81 -17.91 -8.50
C ALA A 690 -49.95 -16.89 -8.35
N THR A 691 -51.15 -17.21 -8.81
CA THR A 691 -52.35 -16.40 -8.55
C THR A 691 -52.45 -16.09 -7.05
N ALA A 692 -52.58 -14.82 -6.70
CA ALA A 692 -52.60 -14.36 -5.32
C ALA A 692 -53.59 -15.17 -4.48
N ASN A 693 -53.12 -15.75 -3.37
CA ASN A 693 -54.04 -16.17 -2.31
C ASN A 693 -54.75 -14.91 -1.81
N ALA A 694 -56.08 -14.99 -1.69
CA ALA A 694 -56.90 -13.95 -1.09
C ALA A 694 -56.30 -13.54 0.26
N ASP A 695 -56.27 -12.24 0.50
CA ASP A 695 -55.81 -11.63 1.75
C ASP A 695 -56.53 -12.27 2.94
N PRO A 696 -55.82 -12.89 3.90
CA PRO A 696 -56.46 -13.39 5.12
C PRO A 696 -56.92 -12.26 6.07
N ARG A 697 -56.78 -10.98 5.67
CA ARG A 697 -57.24 -9.79 6.42
C ARG A 697 -58.23 -8.90 5.65
N SER A 698 -58.83 -9.36 4.56
CA SER A 698 -59.99 -8.70 3.92
C SER A 698 -61.32 -9.29 4.38
#